data_AF-A0A916BWU0-F1
#
_entry.id   AF-A0A916BWU0-F1
#
_cell.length_a   1.000
_cell.length_b   1.000
_cell.length_c   1.000
_cell.angle_alpha   90.00
_cell.angle_beta   90.00
_cell.angle_gamma   90.00
#
_symmetry.space_group_name_H-M   'P 1'
#
loop_
_entity.id
_entity.type
_entity.pdbx_description
1 polymer ?
#
loop_
_entity_poly.entity_id
_entity_poly.type
_entity_poly.pdbx_seq_one_letter_code
_entity_poly.pdbx_strand_id
1 'polypeptide(L)'
;MSKSSALASVVSLPIILLLFIVLLLGGCQQNRAVIIEAAPADRVTDQPIVNQPAAALPTALPTLLPPVASPPGVAPLPGASGANPFGLLLGADGINDQYRVELAKALGVSYFRPWYVNVEAWNGACYDLACALGPQAGLKLILTARNNVGAAAPFATTPPQDGAAYRRNLSEILTLYQPEVLVVENEEDSAQYWNGTPEQYGALLKAACQVAHDQKTACANGGLSSKTTALLVWAAYIEQQQITEACSFVQRAGAVLAPDLCRFTAIEHLSAEDKSALEIGRQLLEIYPSSGQDYLNFHWYVPDKNALSEAVNYLRHATNLPVMSNELGQNDQSPEAVQKLLSAAADLKLAYAVWFSLDRDPAQALQNEDGSLRPNGQAFRQFMQAHFNTVAELPALPTPVPSPTSLPKFTAKPAPVAASGQLTFSQMLKDVTYCTVGGVELKMDVFAPWQPAGPSPVVMFVHGGGWVAGTKSGTPGMSYFLDLARRGYTTFSIDYRLAPTYTFPANIVDVKCAVRHIRAHASDYNIDPDRIGAWGASAGGHLVALLGTSDQSAGWDVGEYLDQSSRVNVVVDLYGIHDLTTEYVVGNVRGLDRMVFRAKDPTDPILVTASPVSYITPDDPPFLIMHGDMDPVVPYTQSQILHDRLLAGGVSSVYVQVHNGGHGFNAIGGPIDPPYATIAKTILGFFDEYLR
;
A
#
# COMPACT_ATOMS: atom_id res chain seq x y z
N MET A 1 27.62 26.02 -62.23
CA MET A 1 29.07 26.11 -62.48
C MET A 1 29.73 26.37 -61.13
N SER A 2 30.26 25.33 -60.47
CA SER A 2 31.69 24.92 -60.46
C SER A 2 32.39 25.51 -59.21
N LYS A 3 33.08 24.80 -58.31
CA LYS A 3 33.58 23.41 -58.09
C LYS A 3 33.98 23.37 -56.58
N SER A 4 33.71 22.37 -55.74
CA SER A 4 34.18 20.97 -55.66
C SER A 4 35.69 20.76 -55.44
N SER A 5 36.06 20.17 -54.28
CA SER A 5 36.99 19.02 -54.10
C SER A 5 37.37 18.88 -52.60
N ALA A 6 37.67 17.75 -51.97
CA ALA A 6 37.42 16.31 -52.13
C ALA A 6 38.10 15.62 -50.92
N LEU A 7 37.57 14.47 -50.48
CA LEU A 7 38.14 13.55 -49.48
C LEU A 7 39.31 12.72 -50.05
N ALA A 8 40.23 12.24 -49.19
CA ALA A 8 40.55 10.79 -49.01
C ALA A 8 41.76 10.47 -48.08
N SER A 9 41.55 9.46 -47.23
CA SER A 9 42.41 8.30 -46.82
C SER A 9 43.69 8.39 -45.96
N VAL A 10 43.59 7.77 -44.75
CA VAL A 10 44.33 6.63 -44.13
C VAL A 10 45.87 6.49 -44.28
N VAL A 11 46.59 6.27 -43.16
CA VAL A 11 47.51 5.12 -42.87
C VAL A 11 48.14 5.25 -41.45
N SER A 12 48.16 4.11 -40.75
CA SER A 12 48.66 3.79 -39.39
C SER A 12 50.20 3.78 -39.23
N LEU A 13 50.73 3.96 -37.99
CA LEU A 13 51.74 3.11 -37.25
C LEU A 13 52.40 3.88 -36.03
N PRO A 14 53.20 3.25 -35.11
CA PRO A 14 52.90 3.20 -33.68
C PRO A 14 54.03 3.65 -32.69
N ILE A 15 53.67 3.68 -31.39
CA ILE A 15 54.41 3.37 -30.13
C ILE A 15 55.97 3.36 -30.16
N ILE A 16 56.63 4.10 -29.24
CA ILE A 16 57.65 3.62 -28.24
C ILE A 16 58.49 4.77 -27.57
N LEU A 17 58.64 4.67 -26.22
CA LEU A 17 59.68 5.20 -25.28
C LEU A 17 59.80 6.74 -25.08
N LEU A 18 60.19 7.32 -23.93
CA LEU A 18 60.22 7.08 -22.47
C LEU A 18 60.96 8.32 -21.90
N LEU A 19 60.67 8.71 -20.64
CA LEU A 19 61.54 9.47 -19.69
C LEU A 19 61.70 11.00 -19.94
N PHE A 20 61.62 11.92 -18.96
CA PHE A 20 61.76 11.84 -17.49
C PHE A 20 61.35 13.21 -16.83
N ILE A 21 60.94 13.17 -15.54
CA ILE A 21 61.12 14.18 -14.44
C ILE A 21 60.17 15.41 -14.43
N VAL A 22 59.47 15.86 -13.37
CA VAL A 22 59.39 15.61 -11.89
C VAL A 22 58.11 16.32 -11.36
N LEU A 23 57.26 15.70 -10.51
CA LEU A 23 57.06 16.03 -9.07
C LEU A 23 56.05 15.04 -8.43
N LEU A 24 56.54 14.23 -7.50
CA LEU A 24 55.82 13.40 -6.51
C LEU A 24 55.44 14.29 -5.31
N LEU A 25 54.21 14.32 -4.78
CA LEU A 25 53.61 13.37 -3.84
C LEU A 25 54.57 12.83 -2.76
N GLY A 26 54.61 13.52 -1.63
CA GLY A 26 54.96 13.00 -0.31
C GLY A 26 53.90 13.48 0.67
N GLY A 27 53.57 12.81 1.77
CA GLY A 27 54.12 11.64 2.41
C GLY A 27 53.34 11.44 3.72
N CYS A 28 53.29 10.20 4.17
CA CYS A 28 52.59 9.74 5.36
C CYS A 28 53.39 10.04 6.65
N GLN A 29 52.70 10.22 7.79
CA GLN A 29 52.98 9.70 9.15
C GLN A 29 52.87 10.73 10.30
N GLN A 30 51.98 10.45 11.25
CA GLN A 30 52.37 10.23 12.66
C GLN A 30 51.36 9.34 13.41
N ASN A 31 51.91 8.37 14.14
CA ASN A 31 51.28 7.32 14.94
C ASN A 31 50.51 7.83 16.18
N ARG A 32 49.47 7.07 16.58
CA ARG A 32 49.35 6.54 17.96
C ARG A 32 48.58 5.23 17.96
N ALA A 33 49.27 4.16 18.37
CA ALA A 33 48.72 2.84 18.60
C ALA A 33 48.07 2.75 20.00
N VAL A 34 46.96 2.02 20.09
CA VAL A 34 46.51 1.39 21.33
C VAL A 34 46.51 -0.12 21.07
N ILE A 35 47.27 -0.82 21.90
CA ILE A 35 47.46 -2.27 21.92
C ILE A 35 46.30 -2.88 22.72
N ILE A 36 45.63 -3.90 22.17
CA ILE A 36 44.91 -4.89 22.99
C ILE A 36 45.45 -6.27 22.60
N GLU A 37 46.10 -6.90 23.57
CA GLU A 37 46.66 -8.25 23.51
C GLU A 37 45.55 -9.30 23.37
N ALA A 38 45.79 -10.30 22.51
CA ALA A 38 45.09 -11.56 22.52
C ALA A 38 45.93 -12.61 23.27
N ALA A 39 45.29 -13.38 24.14
CA ALA A 39 45.84 -14.57 24.80
C ALA A 39 44.72 -15.63 24.95
N PRO A 40 45.03 -16.92 25.22
CA PRO A 40 45.24 -17.94 24.21
C PRO A 40 44.18 -19.05 24.23
N ALA A 41 44.17 -19.85 23.17
CA ALA A 41 43.36 -21.04 23.01
C ALA A 41 43.85 -22.21 23.87
N ASP A 42 42.94 -22.86 24.60
CA ASP A 42 43.12 -24.19 25.17
C ASP A 42 42.36 -25.25 24.37
N ARG A 43 43.07 -26.36 24.12
CA ARG A 43 42.68 -27.54 23.34
C ARG A 43 41.63 -28.39 24.05
N VAL A 44 40.63 -28.90 23.32
CA VAL A 44 40.01 -30.22 23.60
C VAL A 44 39.65 -30.95 22.28
N THR A 45 40.51 -31.90 21.94
CA THR A 45 40.33 -33.20 21.26
C THR A 45 39.56 -33.35 19.94
N ASP A 46 40.32 -33.81 18.93
CA ASP A 46 39.88 -34.49 17.71
C ASP A 46 39.03 -35.76 17.97
N GLN A 47 37.88 -35.84 17.30
CA GLN A 47 37.20 -37.08 16.90
C GLN A 47 36.69 -36.89 15.46
N PRO A 48 36.91 -37.85 14.54
CA PRO A 48 36.58 -37.67 13.13
C PRO A 48 35.08 -37.82 12.89
N ILE A 49 34.44 -36.81 12.29
CA ILE A 49 33.09 -36.94 11.77
C ILE A 49 33.19 -37.77 10.48
N VAL A 50 32.67 -38.99 10.56
CA VAL A 50 32.43 -39.88 9.43
C VAL A 50 31.42 -39.22 8.50
N ASN A 51 31.82 -38.95 7.25
CA ASN A 51 30.90 -38.63 6.16
C ASN A 51 29.90 -39.78 5.99
N GLN A 52 28.64 -39.56 6.37
CA GLN A 52 27.54 -40.38 5.87
C GLN A 52 27.07 -39.82 4.52
N PRO A 53 26.87 -40.67 3.50
CA PRO A 53 26.34 -40.22 2.22
C PRO A 53 24.88 -39.77 2.39
N ALA A 54 24.50 -38.76 1.60
CA ALA A 54 23.12 -38.33 1.44
C ALA A 54 22.20 -39.55 1.22
N ALA A 55 21.15 -39.65 2.02
CA ALA A 55 20.15 -40.69 1.85
C ALA A 55 19.53 -40.55 0.46
N ALA A 56 19.63 -41.61 -0.33
CA ALA A 56 19.01 -41.70 -1.64
C ALA A 56 17.48 -41.51 -1.52
N LEU A 57 16.94 -40.67 -2.39
CA LEU A 57 15.50 -40.51 -2.62
C LEU A 57 14.83 -41.88 -2.81
N PRO A 58 13.65 -42.13 -2.23
CA PRO A 58 12.89 -43.33 -2.54
C PRO A 58 12.52 -43.30 -4.03
N THR A 59 13.17 -44.17 -4.80
CA THR A 59 12.89 -44.45 -6.20
C THR A 59 11.58 -45.22 -6.32
N ALA A 60 10.46 -44.50 -6.26
CA ALA A 60 9.16 -44.79 -6.90
C ALA A 60 8.06 -44.00 -6.16
N LEU A 61 7.73 -42.82 -6.68
CA LEU A 61 6.48 -42.13 -6.37
C LEU A 61 5.35 -42.75 -7.23
N PRO A 62 4.16 -43.01 -6.67
CA PRO A 62 3.02 -43.48 -7.45
C PRO A 62 2.61 -42.40 -8.47
N THR A 63 2.16 -42.85 -9.64
CA THR A 63 1.64 -42.02 -10.74
C THR A 63 0.66 -40.98 -10.22
N LEU A 64 1.02 -39.69 -10.29
CA LEU A 64 0.05 -38.62 -10.19
C LEU A 64 -0.68 -38.51 -11.53
N LEU A 65 -2.01 -38.66 -11.44
CA LEU A 65 -3.03 -38.42 -12.47
C LEU A 65 -3.31 -39.56 -13.48
N PRO A 66 -4.27 -40.44 -13.20
CA PRO A 66 -5.20 -40.92 -14.22
C PRO A 66 -6.40 -39.96 -14.35
N PRO A 67 -7.12 -39.96 -15.49
CA PRO A 67 -8.32 -39.14 -15.65
C PRO A 67 -9.41 -39.63 -14.69
N VAL A 68 -9.96 -38.68 -13.92
CA VAL A 68 -11.22 -38.72 -13.15
C VAL A 68 -11.80 -40.12 -12.89
N ALA A 69 -11.51 -40.67 -11.71
CA ALA A 69 -12.42 -41.54 -10.97
C ALA A 69 -12.05 -41.53 -9.48
N SER A 70 -12.99 -41.18 -8.61
CA SER A 70 -12.81 -41.16 -7.15
C SER A 70 -12.53 -42.56 -6.59
N PRO A 71 -11.44 -42.80 -5.81
CA PRO A 71 -11.26 -44.05 -5.09
C PRO A 71 -11.74 -43.96 -3.63
N PRO A 72 -12.11 -45.10 -3.01
CA PRO A 72 -12.87 -45.15 -1.77
C PRO A 72 -11.99 -45.12 -0.51
N GLY A 73 -12.50 -44.52 0.56
CA GLY A 73 -12.04 -44.85 1.93
C GLY A 73 -11.22 -43.81 2.67
N VAL A 74 -11.29 -42.51 2.31
CA VAL A 74 -10.84 -41.44 3.22
C VAL A 74 -11.98 -41.11 4.18
N ALA A 75 -11.70 -41.20 5.48
CA ALA A 75 -12.66 -40.75 6.51
C ALA A 75 -13.10 -39.30 6.21
N PRO A 76 -14.38 -38.93 6.44
CA PRO A 76 -14.84 -37.58 6.14
C PRO A 76 -14.00 -36.57 6.92
N LEU A 77 -13.33 -35.66 6.20
CA LEU A 77 -12.68 -34.51 6.80
C LEU A 77 -13.75 -33.68 7.55
N PRO A 78 -13.46 -33.14 8.75
CA PRO A 78 -14.38 -32.23 9.42
C PRO A 78 -14.39 -30.89 8.67
N GLY A 79 -15.48 -30.65 7.95
CA GLY A 79 -15.72 -29.43 7.17
C GLY A 79 -17.06 -29.59 6.44
N ALA A 80 -18.09 -28.93 6.96
CA ALA A 80 -19.51 -29.14 6.73
C ALA A 80 -19.95 -29.59 5.32
N SER A 81 -20.70 -30.70 5.30
CA SER A 81 -21.69 -30.98 4.26
C SER A 81 -22.63 -29.78 4.05
N GLY A 82 -22.67 -29.24 2.83
CA GLY A 82 -23.74 -28.30 2.39
C GLY A 82 -23.66 -26.85 2.87
N ALA A 83 -22.58 -26.44 3.56
CA ALA A 83 -22.40 -25.04 3.94
C ALA A 83 -21.81 -24.21 2.78
N ASN A 84 -22.21 -22.94 2.69
CA ASN A 84 -21.70 -21.99 1.71
C ASN A 84 -20.24 -21.61 2.03
N PRO A 85 -19.26 -21.95 1.17
CA PRO A 85 -17.84 -21.67 1.42
C PRO A 85 -17.41 -20.26 1.01
N PHE A 86 -18.29 -19.50 0.38
CA PHE A 86 -17.92 -18.26 -0.29
C PHE A 86 -17.84 -17.08 0.67
N GLY A 87 -16.81 -16.26 0.45
CA GLY A 87 -16.62 -14.98 1.10
C GLY A 87 -16.36 -13.86 0.10
N LEU A 88 -16.28 -12.63 0.59
CA LEU A 88 -15.91 -11.47 -0.22
C LEU A 88 -14.89 -10.59 0.49
N LEU A 89 -13.92 -10.10 -0.28
CA LEU A 89 -13.28 -8.81 -0.05
C LEU A 89 -13.78 -7.86 -1.13
N LEU A 90 -14.55 -6.84 -0.74
CA LEU A 90 -15.00 -5.78 -1.62
C LEU A 90 -14.09 -4.55 -1.48
N GLY A 91 -13.83 -3.84 -2.59
CA GLY A 91 -13.14 -2.56 -2.56
C GLY A 91 -13.85 -1.45 -1.81
N ALA A 92 -13.04 -0.49 -1.36
CA ALA A 92 -13.47 0.70 -0.62
C ALA A 92 -13.50 1.97 -1.48
N ASP A 93 -13.07 1.88 -2.74
CA ASP A 93 -13.12 3.01 -3.66
C ASP A 93 -14.59 3.29 -4.00
N GLY A 94 -15.03 4.52 -3.71
CA GLY A 94 -16.41 4.99 -3.97
C GLY A 94 -17.46 4.62 -2.91
N ILE A 95 -17.25 3.59 -2.08
CA ILE A 95 -18.26 3.09 -1.11
C ILE A 95 -17.70 2.89 0.30
N ASN A 96 -18.51 3.15 1.33
CA ASN A 96 -18.09 3.02 2.73
C ASN A 96 -18.14 1.55 3.24
N ASP A 97 -17.48 1.28 4.38
CA ASP A 97 -17.38 -0.07 4.96
C ASP A 97 -18.74 -0.69 5.34
N GLN A 98 -19.70 0.13 5.74
CA GLN A 98 -21.07 -0.33 6.03
C GLN A 98 -21.72 -0.88 4.76
N TYR A 99 -21.66 -0.14 3.65
CA TYR A 99 -22.20 -0.57 2.38
C TYR A 99 -21.49 -1.81 1.84
N ARG A 100 -20.16 -1.91 1.99
CA ARG A 100 -19.39 -3.11 1.62
C ARG A 100 -19.92 -4.35 2.36
N VAL A 101 -20.10 -4.26 3.67
CA VAL A 101 -20.61 -5.38 4.48
C VAL A 101 -22.06 -5.72 4.11
N GLU A 102 -22.92 -4.72 3.91
CA GLU A 102 -24.31 -4.92 3.48
C GLU A 102 -24.41 -5.54 2.09
N LEU A 103 -23.56 -5.10 1.15
CA LEU A 103 -23.49 -5.65 -0.19
C LEU A 103 -23.01 -7.09 -0.16
N ALA A 104 -21.96 -7.40 0.62
CA ALA A 104 -21.50 -8.78 0.79
C ALA A 104 -22.62 -9.68 1.33
N LYS A 105 -23.33 -9.22 2.37
CA LYS A 105 -24.50 -9.91 2.89
C LYS A 105 -25.59 -10.11 1.83
N ALA A 106 -25.89 -9.07 1.05
CA ALA A 106 -26.90 -9.15 -0.01
C ALA A 106 -26.51 -10.05 -1.17
N LEU A 107 -25.21 -10.19 -1.45
CA LEU A 107 -24.66 -11.17 -2.38
C LEU A 107 -24.71 -12.60 -1.85
N GLY A 108 -25.07 -12.80 -0.57
CA GLY A 108 -25.38 -14.10 0.01
C GLY A 108 -24.16 -14.90 0.43
N VAL A 109 -22.99 -14.26 0.62
CA VAL A 109 -21.79 -14.93 1.14
C VAL A 109 -21.86 -15.17 2.65
N SER A 110 -21.11 -16.15 3.15
CA SER A 110 -21.03 -16.44 4.59
C SER A 110 -19.84 -15.78 5.27
N TYR A 111 -18.82 -15.42 4.49
CA TYR A 111 -17.57 -14.88 5.01
C TYR A 111 -17.28 -13.48 4.48
N PHE A 112 -16.60 -12.68 5.28
CA PHE A 112 -16.09 -11.38 4.90
C PHE A 112 -14.61 -11.28 5.23
N ARG A 113 -13.83 -10.78 4.29
CA ARG A 113 -12.41 -10.49 4.50
C ARG A 113 -12.22 -8.96 4.52
N PRO A 114 -11.95 -8.37 5.70
CA PRO A 114 -11.50 -6.98 5.79
C PRO A 114 -10.06 -6.87 5.24
N TRP A 115 -9.52 -5.65 5.11
CA TRP A 115 -8.18 -5.43 4.56
C TRP A 115 -7.09 -6.24 5.28
N TYR A 116 -6.70 -5.79 6.48
CA TYR A 116 -5.78 -6.49 7.36
C TYR A 116 -5.71 -5.76 8.71
N VAL A 117 -5.10 -6.42 9.70
CA VAL A 117 -4.66 -5.81 10.95
C VAL A 117 -3.14 -5.79 11.02
N ASN A 118 -2.58 -4.73 11.59
CA ASN A 118 -1.15 -4.61 11.85
C ASN A 118 -0.86 -5.10 13.27
N VAL A 119 -0.07 -6.18 13.41
CA VAL A 119 0.20 -6.83 14.69
C VAL A 119 1.26 -6.09 15.50
N GLU A 120 2.33 -5.61 14.88
CA GLU A 120 3.41 -4.88 15.55
C GLU A 120 2.93 -3.52 16.06
N ALA A 121 2.18 -2.78 15.24
CA ALA A 121 1.62 -1.48 15.57
C ALA A 121 0.18 -1.58 16.13
N TRP A 122 -0.19 -2.72 16.73
CA TRP A 122 -1.52 -2.92 17.28
C TRP A 122 -1.86 -1.86 18.34
N ASN A 123 -2.96 -1.14 18.12
CA ASN A 123 -3.41 -0.03 18.97
C ASN A 123 -4.86 -0.19 19.46
N GLY A 124 -5.41 -1.41 19.37
CA GLY A 124 -6.79 -1.71 19.74
C GLY A 124 -7.81 -1.56 18.59
N ALA A 125 -7.38 -1.21 17.37
CA ALA A 125 -8.29 -1.02 16.23
C ALA A 125 -7.77 -1.64 14.93
N CYS A 126 -8.69 -2.20 14.15
CA CYS A 126 -8.46 -2.64 12.79
C CYS A 126 -8.42 -1.43 11.85
N TYR A 127 -7.70 -1.56 10.72
CA TYR A 127 -7.61 -0.49 9.71
C TYR A 127 -8.95 -0.18 9.03
N ASP A 128 -9.82 -1.19 8.97
CA ASP A 128 -11.12 -1.18 8.30
C ASP A 128 -12.23 -1.39 9.34
N LEU A 129 -13.28 -0.55 9.32
CA LEU A 129 -14.43 -0.73 10.23
C LEU A 129 -15.16 -2.06 9.98
N ALA A 130 -14.99 -2.66 8.80
CA ALA A 130 -15.58 -3.94 8.44
C ALA A 130 -15.16 -5.10 9.35
N CYS A 131 -14.01 -4.98 10.04
CA CYS A 131 -13.62 -5.91 11.11
C CYS A 131 -14.69 -6.01 12.22
N ALA A 132 -15.37 -4.91 12.56
CA ALA A 132 -16.46 -4.92 13.54
C ALA A 132 -17.84 -5.11 12.90
N LEU A 133 -18.06 -4.56 11.70
CA LEU A 133 -19.36 -4.56 11.03
C LEU A 133 -19.74 -5.93 10.45
N GLY A 134 -18.77 -6.70 9.95
CA GLY A 134 -18.99 -8.03 9.37
C GLY A 134 -19.77 -8.98 10.30
N PRO A 135 -19.26 -9.23 11.53
CA PRO A 135 -19.96 -10.06 12.52
C PRO A 135 -21.35 -9.53 12.89
N GLN A 136 -21.51 -8.21 13.00
CA GLN A 136 -22.80 -7.58 13.28
C GLN A 136 -23.83 -7.82 12.16
N ALA A 137 -23.35 -7.91 10.92
CA ALA A 137 -24.18 -8.27 9.76
C ALA A 137 -24.47 -9.77 9.66
N GLY A 138 -23.85 -10.61 10.49
CA GLY A 138 -23.95 -12.07 10.48
C GLY A 138 -22.91 -12.76 9.59
N LEU A 139 -21.89 -12.04 9.14
CA LEU A 139 -20.77 -12.58 8.36
C LEU A 139 -19.64 -13.02 9.28
N LYS A 140 -19.02 -14.15 8.96
CA LYS A 140 -17.84 -14.66 9.65
C LYS A 140 -16.56 -14.05 9.06
N LEU A 141 -15.59 -13.70 9.90
CA LEU A 141 -14.37 -13.04 9.43
C LEU A 141 -13.30 -14.04 8.98
N ILE A 142 -12.73 -13.79 7.80
CA ILE A 142 -11.42 -14.32 7.40
C ILE A 142 -10.43 -13.17 7.58
N LEU A 143 -9.67 -13.17 8.68
CA LEU A 143 -8.87 -12.02 9.10
C LEU A 143 -7.41 -12.20 8.72
N THR A 144 -6.90 -11.34 7.84
CA THR A 144 -5.47 -11.27 7.53
C THR A 144 -4.75 -10.43 8.59
N ALA A 145 -3.79 -11.04 9.29
CA ALA A 145 -2.91 -10.37 10.24
C ALA A 145 -1.50 -10.28 9.66
N ARG A 146 -0.98 -9.05 9.61
CA ARG A 146 0.34 -8.75 9.05
C ARG A 146 1.21 -8.11 10.11
N ASN A 147 2.48 -8.48 10.19
CA ASN A 147 3.35 -8.08 11.29
C ASN A 147 3.59 -6.57 11.33
N ASN A 148 4.39 -6.00 10.43
CA ASN A 148 4.90 -4.62 10.51
C ASN A 148 4.64 -3.81 9.23
N VAL A 149 3.37 -3.73 8.83
CA VAL A 149 2.96 -3.03 7.61
C VAL A 149 3.12 -1.51 7.78
N GLY A 150 3.93 -0.86 6.94
CA GLY A 150 4.15 0.61 6.94
C GLY A 150 3.04 1.45 6.26
N ALA A 151 3.34 2.70 5.86
CA ALA A 151 2.39 3.68 5.24
C ALA A 151 2.48 3.97 3.68
N ALA A 152 3.56 3.65 2.94
CA ALA A 152 3.65 3.50 1.46
C ALA A 152 3.49 2.08 0.79
N ALA A 153 2.37 1.78 0.11
CA ALA A 153 2.14 0.48 -0.55
C ALA A 153 3.02 0.24 -1.81
N PRO A 154 3.34 -1.03 -2.18
CA PRO A 154 3.20 -2.25 -1.39
C PRO A 154 4.37 -2.43 -0.39
N PHE A 155 4.10 -3.03 0.77
CA PHE A 155 5.11 -3.27 1.83
C PHE A 155 5.32 -4.74 2.04
N ALA A 156 6.57 -5.15 1.89
CA ALA A 156 7.00 -6.40 2.46
C ALA A 156 7.06 -6.26 3.98
N THR A 157 6.39 -7.16 4.70
CA THR A 157 6.59 -7.32 6.14
C THR A 157 7.89 -8.09 6.40
N THR A 158 8.43 -7.95 7.60
CA THR A 158 9.60 -8.73 8.05
C THR A 158 9.20 -9.62 9.23
N PRO A 159 10.01 -10.63 9.57
CA PRO A 159 9.85 -11.37 10.81
C PRO A 159 9.73 -10.43 12.03
N PRO A 160 8.89 -10.76 13.04
CA PRO A 160 8.76 -9.96 14.24
C PRO A 160 10.08 -9.87 15.01
N GLN A 161 10.48 -8.67 15.39
CA GLN A 161 11.68 -8.44 16.23
C GLN A 161 11.44 -8.87 17.68
N ASP A 162 10.21 -8.72 18.17
CA ASP A 162 9.78 -9.18 19.49
C ASP A 162 8.64 -10.21 19.36
N GLY A 163 9.02 -11.49 19.40
CA GLY A 163 8.05 -12.58 19.31
C GLY A 163 7.07 -12.66 20.49
N ALA A 164 7.40 -12.11 21.67
CA ALA A 164 6.49 -12.07 22.81
C ALA A 164 5.45 -10.96 22.65
N ALA A 165 5.86 -9.77 22.20
CA ALA A 165 4.94 -8.70 21.84
C ALA A 165 4.01 -9.11 20.70
N TYR A 166 4.55 -9.73 19.64
CA TYR A 166 3.75 -10.28 18.53
C TYR A 166 2.64 -11.22 19.04
N ARG A 167 2.99 -12.20 19.88
CA ARG A 167 2.00 -13.16 20.42
C ARG A 167 0.94 -12.49 21.29
N ARG A 168 1.33 -11.51 22.13
CA ARG A 168 0.37 -10.75 22.96
C ARG A 168 -0.60 -9.94 22.11
N ASN A 169 -0.09 -9.18 21.14
CA ASN A 169 -0.91 -8.33 20.28
C ASN A 169 -1.85 -9.19 19.42
N LEU A 170 -1.35 -10.29 18.85
CA LEU A 170 -2.17 -11.23 18.09
C LEU A 170 -3.27 -11.86 18.97
N SER A 171 -2.95 -12.25 20.21
CA SER A 171 -3.93 -12.76 21.16
C SER A 171 -5.03 -11.73 21.50
N GLU A 172 -4.68 -10.46 21.60
CA GLU A 172 -5.64 -9.38 21.82
C GLU A 172 -6.56 -9.18 20.60
N ILE A 173 -5.98 -9.16 19.39
CA ILE A 173 -6.71 -9.06 18.12
C ILE A 173 -7.74 -10.19 18.00
N LEU A 174 -7.31 -11.43 18.23
CA LEU A 174 -8.18 -12.61 18.13
C LEU A 174 -9.28 -12.60 19.20
N THR A 175 -8.98 -12.13 20.40
CA THR A 175 -10.00 -11.94 21.45
C THR A 175 -11.05 -10.92 21.03
N LEU A 176 -10.62 -9.83 20.41
CA LEU A 176 -11.48 -8.72 20.02
C LEU A 176 -12.40 -9.07 18.84
N TYR A 177 -11.85 -9.71 17.80
CA TYR A 177 -12.57 -9.93 16.55
C TYR A 177 -13.10 -11.34 16.35
N GLN A 178 -12.57 -12.33 17.09
CA GLN A 178 -13.00 -13.74 17.03
C GLN A 178 -13.17 -14.25 15.59
N PRO A 179 -12.14 -14.14 14.73
CA PRO A 179 -12.29 -14.55 13.34
C PRO A 179 -12.50 -16.05 13.22
N GLU A 180 -13.15 -16.47 12.13
CA GLU A 180 -13.30 -17.88 11.78
C GLU A 180 -11.94 -18.48 11.41
N VAL A 181 -11.18 -17.75 10.60
CA VAL A 181 -9.82 -18.11 10.19
C VAL A 181 -8.90 -16.90 10.35
N LEU A 182 -7.78 -17.11 11.02
CA LEU A 182 -6.61 -16.24 10.98
C LEU A 182 -5.76 -16.59 9.76
N VAL A 183 -5.50 -15.61 8.91
CA VAL A 183 -4.55 -15.71 7.80
C VAL A 183 -3.29 -14.93 8.18
N VAL A 184 -2.13 -15.59 8.16
CA VAL A 184 -0.86 -15.02 8.62
C VAL A 184 -0.07 -14.48 7.42
N GLU A 185 0.14 -13.16 7.37
CA GLU A 185 0.67 -12.45 6.19
C GLU A 185 -0.23 -12.55 4.94
N ASN A 186 0.25 -12.13 3.77
CA ASN A 186 -0.55 -12.07 2.54
C ASN A 186 0.00 -12.95 1.41
N GLU A 187 1.28 -12.83 1.07
CA GLU A 187 1.95 -13.65 0.05
C GLU A 187 3.39 -13.89 0.48
N GLU A 188 3.61 -14.95 1.26
CA GLU A 188 4.92 -15.29 1.82
C GLU A 188 5.96 -15.67 0.77
N ASP A 189 5.54 -15.99 -0.45
CA ASP A 189 6.40 -16.32 -1.58
C ASP A 189 6.81 -15.09 -2.40
N SER A 190 6.27 -13.91 -2.06
CA SER A 190 6.45 -12.68 -2.82
C SER A 190 7.28 -11.66 -2.05
N ALA A 191 8.41 -11.23 -2.64
CA ALA A 191 9.24 -10.17 -2.10
C ALA A 191 8.52 -8.81 -1.99
N GLN A 192 7.35 -8.66 -2.65
CA GLN A 192 6.47 -7.51 -2.50
C GLN A 192 5.76 -7.48 -1.14
N TYR A 193 5.54 -8.64 -0.52
CA TYR A 193 4.69 -8.80 0.66
C TYR A 193 5.40 -9.41 1.86
N TRP A 194 6.51 -10.11 1.66
CA TRP A 194 7.32 -10.72 2.71
C TRP A 194 8.82 -10.58 2.42
N ASN A 195 9.56 -10.06 3.40
CA ASN A 195 11.00 -9.86 3.40
C ASN A 195 11.64 -10.68 4.53
N GLY A 196 11.50 -11.99 4.42
CA GLY A 196 12.16 -13.00 5.25
C GLY A 196 12.34 -14.30 4.46
N THR A 197 13.09 -15.25 5.00
CA THR A 197 13.24 -16.58 4.36
C THR A 197 11.98 -17.44 4.57
N PRO A 198 11.77 -18.49 3.77
CA PRO A 198 10.72 -19.47 4.02
C PRO A 198 10.75 -20.06 5.43
N GLU A 199 11.93 -20.34 5.99
CA GLU A 199 12.08 -20.86 7.35
C GLU A 199 11.65 -19.84 8.41
N GLN A 200 12.00 -18.56 8.22
CA GLN A 200 11.56 -17.49 9.11
C GLN A 200 10.04 -17.32 9.06
N TYR A 201 9.46 -17.43 7.88
CA TYR A 201 8.01 -17.43 7.71
C TYR A 201 7.37 -18.66 8.39
N GLY A 202 7.94 -19.85 8.22
CA GLY A 202 7.48 -21.07 8.89
C GLY A 202 7.47 -20.94 10.42
N ALA A 203 8.48 -20.30 10.99
CA ALA A 203 8.54 -20.01 12.42
C ALA A 203 7.45 -19.01 12.86
N LEU A 204 7.21 -17.97 12.06
CA LEU A 204 6.12 -17.00 12.28
C LEU A 204 4.75 -17.67 12.23
N LEU A 205 4.47 -18.42 11.17
CA LEU A 205 3.23 -19.15 10.96
C LEU A 205 2.95 -20.10 12.12
N LYS A 206 3.95 -20.87 12.55
CA LYS A 206 3.83 -21.77 13.69
C LYS A 206 3.51 -21.03 14.99
N ALA A 207 4.16 -19.90 15.25
CA ALA A 207 3.88 -19.10 16.43
C ALA A 207 2.47 -18.49 16.41
N ALA A 208 2.02 -18.03 15.24
CA ALA A 208 0.68 -17.46 15.05
C ALA A 208 -0.42 -18.51 15.18
N CYS A 209 -0.26 -19.69 14.57
CA CYS A 209 -1.23 -20.78 14.68
C CYS A 209 -1.35 -21.31 16.11
N GLN A 210 -0.24 -21.36 16.88
CA GLN A 210 -0.32 -21.69 18.30
C GLN A 210 -1.23 -20.72 19.07
N VAL A 211 -1.06 -19.40 18.86
CA VAL A 211 -1.92 -18.38 19.50
C VAL A 211 -3.38 -18.52 19.06
N ALA A 212 -3.62 -18.80 17.78
CA ALA A 212 -4.95 -19.02 17.25
C ALA A 212 -5.63 -20.24 17.88
N HIS A 213 -4.92 -21.37 17.98
CA HIS A 213 -5.42 -22.60 18.57
C HIS A 213 -5.69 -22.48 20.07
N ASP A 214 -4.86 -21.74 20.80
CA ASP A 214 -5.09 -21.42 22.22
C ASP A 214 -6.43 -20.68 22.43
N GLN A 215 -6.91 -19.98 21.39
CA GLN A 215 -8.19 -19.27 21.36
C GLN A 215 -9.27 -19.92 20.49
N LYS A 216 -9.04 -21.16 20.02
CA LYS A 216 -9.97 -21.94 19.17
C LYS A 216 -10.31 -21.29 17.82
N THR A 217 -9.40 -20.50 17.27
CA THR A 217 -9.46 -19.94 15.92
C THR A 217 -8.64 -20.80 14.97
N ALA A 218 -9.18 -21.10 13.78
CA ALA A 218 -8.42 -21.82 12.76
C ALA A 218 -7.35 -20.93 12.13
N CYS A 219 -6.28 -21.51 11.62
CA CYS A 219 -5.11 -20.80 11.10
C CYS A 219 -4.73 -21.25 9.68
N ALA A 220 -4.29 -20.31 8.85
CA ALA A 220 -3.78 -20.56 7.51
C ALA A 220 -2.59 -19.66 7.18
N ASN A 221 -1.74 -20.10 6.24
CA ASN A 221 -0.71 -19.27 5.63
C ASN A 221 -1.29 -18.09 4.83
N GLY A 222 -0.45 -17.10 4.52
CA GLY A 222 -0.80 -15.87 3.82
C GLY A 222 -1.44 -16.10 2.48
N GLY A 223 -0.83 -16.96 1.66
CA GLY A 223 -1.36 -17.41 0.38
C GLY A 223 -0.27 -17.49 -0.68
N LEU A 224 0.03 -18.69 -1.19
CA LEU A 224 0.92 -18.82 -2.35
C LEU A 224 0.35 -18.07 -3.56
N SER A 225 1.15 -17.23 -4.20
CA SER A 225 0.73 -16.50 -5.40
C SER A 225 0.28 -17.42 -6.54
N SER A 226 -0.54 -16.90 -7.46
CA SER A 226 -0.97 -17.66 -8.64
C SER A 226 0.21 -18.14 -9.49
N LYS A 227 1.24 -17.30 -9.62
CA LYS A 227 2.45 -17.60 -10.41
C LYS A 227 3.23 -18.76 -9.79
N THR A 228 3.54 -18.70 -8.50
CA THR A 228 4.25 -19.77 -7.80
C THR A 228 3.45 -21.07 -7.82
N THR A 229 2.15 -20.99 -7.56
CA THR A 229 1.26 -22.17 -7.61
C THR A 229 1.23 -22.80 -9.00
N ALA A 230 1.11 -22.00 -10.07
CA ALA A 230 1.12 -22.50 -11.44
C ALA A 230 2.48 -23.10 -11.84
N LEU A 231 3.60 -22.49 -11.41
CA LEU A 231 4.94 -23.02 -11.64
C LEU A 231 5.15 -24.37 -10.97
N LEU A 232 4.65 -24.55 -9.75
CA LEU A 232 4.71 -25.82 -9.02
C LEU A 232 3.97 -26.95 -9.76
N VAL A 233 2.75 -26.68 -10.26
CA VAL A 233 1.98 -27.64 -11.07
C VAL A 233 2.71 -27.97 -12.38
N TRP A 234 3.19 -26.96 -13.09
CA TRP A 234 3.95 -27.16 -14.32
C TRP A 234 5.22 -27.99 -14.07
N ALA A 235 5.98 -27.68 -13.02
CA ALA A 235 7.19 -28.41 -12.67
C ALA A 235 6.90 -29.88 -12.34
N ALA A 236 5.79 -30.16 -11.64
CA ALA A 236 5.36 -31.52 -11.35
C ALA A 236 5.05 -32.35 -12.62
N TYR A 237 4.52 -31.71 -13.67
CA TYR A 237 4.36 -32.36 -14.98
C TYR A 237 5.71 -32.63 -15.66
N ILE A 238 6.62 -31.65 -15.64
CA ILE A 238 7.95 -31.79 -16.24
C ILE A 238 8.77 -32.90 -15.58
N GLU A 239 8.75 -32.99 -14.25
CA GLU A 239 9.48 -34.02 -13.49
C GLU A 239 8.97 -35.44 -13.76
N GLN A 240 7.69 -35.56 -14.10
CA GLN A 240 7.07 -36.82 -14.53
C GLN A 240 7.19 -37.09 -16.04
N GLN A 241 7.93 -36.24 -16.78
CA GLN A 241 8.09 -36.30 -18.23
C GLN A 241 6.75 -36.19 -19.00
N GLN A 242 5.74 -35.57 -18.40
CA GLN A 242 4.41 -35.33 -18.97
C GLN A 242 4.39 -33.98 -19.73
N ILE A 243 5.18 -33.90 -20.81
CA ILE A 243 5.44 -32.63 -21.53
C ILE A 243 4.18 -32.07 -22.21
N THR A 244 3.32 -32.94 -22.73
CA THR A 244 2.08 -32.54 -23.41
C THR A 244 1.11 -31.90 -22.42
N GLU A 245 0.98 -32.49 -21.24
CA GLU A 245 0.16 -32.03 -20.13
C GLU A 245 0.72 -30.72 -19.56
N ALA A 246 2.04 -30.62 -19.39
CA ALA A 246 2.72 -29.40 -18.98
C ALA A 246 2.39 -28.22 -19.90
N CYS A 247 2.48 -28.41 -21.22
CA CYS A 247 2.12 -27.36 -22.17
C CYS A 247 0.62 -27.07 -22.18
N SER A 248 -0.22 -28.10 -22.07
CA SER A 248 -1.67 -27.95 -21.96
C SER A 248 -2.05 -27.09 -20.74
N PHE A 249 -1.39 -27.31 -19.61
CA PHE A 249 -1.56 -26.49 -18.40
C PHE A 249 -1.09 -25.04 -18.62
N VAL A 250 0.09 -24.82 -19.22
CA VAL A 250 0.59 -23.46 -19.54
C VAL A 250 -0.42 -22.67 -20.39
N GLN A 251 -1.03 -23.31 -21.38
CA GLN A 251 -2.06 -22.68 -22.22
C GLN A 251 -3.29 -22.24 -21.41
N ARG A 252 -3.72 -23.02 -20.41
CA ARG A 252 -4.84 -22.67 -19.52
C ARG A 252 -4.45 -21.64 -18.45
N ALA A 253 -3.24 -21.74 -17.90
CA ALA A 253 -2.69 -20.78 -16.94
C ALA A 253 -2.57 -19.36 -17.52
N GLY A 254 -2.42 -19.26 -18.84
CA GLY A 254 -2.47 -18.00 -19.57
C GLY A 254 -1.34 -17.07 -19.12
N ALA A 255 -1.67 -15.79 -18.89
CA ALA A 255 -0.68 -14.75 -18.58
C ALA A 255 0.15 -14.99 -17.31
N VAL A 256 -0.28 -15.91 -16.43
CA VAL A 256 0.45 -16.27 -15.21
C VAL A 256 1.74 -17.04 -15.50
N LEU A 257 1.80 -17.77 -16.62
CA LEU A 257 3.00 -18.51 -17.06
C LEU A 257 3.44 -18.03 -18.45
N ALA A 258 4.74 -17.90 -18.67
CA ALA A 258 5.23 -17.51 -20.00
C ALA A 258 4.91 -18.61 -21.03
N PRO A 259 4.37 -18.27 -22.23
CA PRO A 259 4.01 -19.27 -23.25
C PRO A 259 5.18 -20.17 -23.68
N ASP A 260 6.42 -19.69 -23.59
CA ASP A 260 7.62 -20.45 -23.95
C ASP A 260 7.87 -21.67 -23.03
N LEU A 261 7.26 -21.73 -21.83
CA LEU A 261 7.32 -22.90 -20.96
C LEU A 261 6.79 -24.18 -21.64
N CYS A 262 5.92 -24.05 -22.67
CA CYS A 262 5.48 -25.17 -23.51
C CYS A 262 6.63 -25.90 -24.23
N ARG A 263 7.78 -25.25 -24.40
CA ARG A 263 8.95 -25.81 -25.12
C ARG A 263 9.97 -26.47 -24.20
N PHE A 264 9.85 -26.24 -22.89
CA PHE A 264 10.83 -26.69 -21.93
C PHE A 264 10.52 -28.13 -21.50
N THR A 265 11.54 -28.98 -21.49
CA THR A 265 11.46 -30.37 -21.03
C THR A 265 12.17 -30.59 -19.69
N ALA A 266 12.66 -29.51 -19.09
CA ALA A 266 13.49 -29.55 -17.89
C ALA A 266 13.43 -28.19 -17.16
N ILE A 267 13.49 -28.21 -15.83
CA ILE A 267 13.34 -27.02 -14.97
C ILE A 267 14.54 -26.07 -15.14
N GLU A 268 15.69 -26.59 -15.56
CA GLU A 268 16.93 -25.85 -15.80
C GLU A 268 16.77 -24.77 -16.89
N HIS A 269 15.73 -24.84 -17.72
CA HIS A 269 15.43 -23.85 -18.75
C HIS A 269 14.57 -22.68 -18.26
N LEU A 270 14.02 -22.75 -17.04
CA LEU A 270 13.28 -21.63 -16.46
C LEU A 270 14.15 -20.36 -16.34
N SER A 271 13.48 -19.21 -16.37
CA SER A 271 14.10 -17.91 -16.05
C SER A 271 14.62 -17.92 -14.61
N ALA A 272 15.56 -17.03 -14.28
CA ALA A 272 16.08 -16.94 -12.92
C ALA A 272 14.98 -16.58 -11.90
N GLU A 273 14.03 -15.73 -12.29
CA GLU A 273 12.88 -15.35 -11.48
C GLU A 273 11.95 -16.56 -11.24
N ASP A 274 11.58 -17.29 -12.28
CA ASP A 274 10.68 -18.45 -12.15
C ASP A 274 11.33 -19.59 -11.36
N LYS A 275 12.65 -19.78 -11.49
CA LYS A 275 13.41 -20.71 -10.65
C LYS A 275 13.36 -20.30 -9.19
N SER A 276 13.55 -19.01 -8.90
CA SER A 276 13.48 -18.49 -7.53
C SER A 276 12.08 -18.69 -6.94
N ALA A 277 11.02 -18.38 -7.69
CA ALA A 277 9.64 -18.57 -7.24
C ALA A 277 9.32 -20.06 -7.01
N LEU A 278 9.74 -20.94 -7.93
CA LEU A 278 9.56 -22.38 -7.78
C LEU A 278 10.28 -22.94 -6.55
N GLU A 279 11.52 -22.49 -6.31
CA GLU A 279 12.32 -22.92 -5.16
C GLU A 279 11.69 -22.47 -3.84
N ILE A 280 11.31 -21.19 -3.73
CA ILE A 280 10.61 -20.65 -2.57
C ILE A 280 9.30 -21.42 -2.31
N GLY A 281 8.51 -21.66 -3.37
CA GLY A 281 7.28 -22.43 -3.28
C GLY A 281 7.50 -23.84 -2.75
N ARG A 282 8.55 -24.54 -3.20
CA ARG A 282 8.89 -25.89 -2.70
C ARG A 282 9.28 -25.88 -1.23
N GLN A 283 10.15 -24.96 -0.83
CA GLN A 283 10.56 -24.81 0.57
C GLN A 283 9.36 -24.54 1.48
N LEU A 284 8.42 -23.69 1.04
CA LEU A 284 7.19 -23.43 1.76
C LEU A 284 6.29 -24.67 1.87
N LEU A 285 6.11 -25.44 0.79
CA LEU A 285 5.33 -26.69 0.82
C LEU A 285 5.93 -27.75 1.75
N GLU A 286 7.26 -27.78 1.94
CA GLU A 286 7.91 -28.66 2.91
C GLU A 286 7.66 -28.21 4.36
N ILE A 287 7.55 -26.91 4.59
CA ILE A 287 7.33 -26.31 5.92
C ILE A 287 5.88 -26.49 6.38
N TYR A 288 4.92 -26.27 5.49
CA TYR A 288 3.49 -26.21 5.81
C TYR A 288 2.94 -27.36 6.64
N PRO A 289 3.23 -28.66 6.35
CA PRO A 289 2.71 -29.77 7.15
C PRO A 289 3.13 -29.75 8.62
N SER A 290 4.25 -29.09 8.93
CA SER A 290 4.82 -29.01 10.28
C SER A 290 4.54 -27.68 11.01
N SER A 291 3.89 -26.74 10.32
CA SER A 291 3.58 -25.40 10.84
C SER A 291 2.43 -25.38 11.85
N GLY A 292 1.59 -26.42 11.86
CA GLY A 292 0.39 -26.47 12.69
C GLY A 292 -0.79 -25.66 12.13
N GLN A 293 -0.73 -25.20 10.89
CA GLN A 293 -1.89 -24.59 10.23
C GLN A 293 -2.99 -25.63 9.93
N ASP A 294 -4.25 -25.17 9.92
CA ASP A 294 -5.42 -25.99 9.62
C ASP A 294 -5.70 -26.07 8.12
N TYR A 295 -5.32 -25.02 7.38
CA TYR A 295 -5.56 -24.89 5.95
C TYR A 295 -4.32 -24.41 5.21
N LEU A 296 -4.13 -24.94 4.00
CA LEU A 296 -3.24 -24.33 3.01
C LEU A 296 -4.05 -23.31 2.20
N ASN A 297 -3.62 -22.06 2.27
CA ASN A 297 -4.16 -20.94 1.50
C ASN A 297 -3.32 -20.64 0.25
N PHE A 298 -3.98 -20.21 -0.82
CA PHE A 298 -3.35 -19.76 -2.06
C PHE A 298 -4.19 -18.71 -2.77
N HIS A 299 -3.57 -17.90 -3.62
CA HIS A 299 -4.22 -16.88 -4.43
C HIS A 299 -4.38 -17.34 -5.88
N TRP A 300 -5.54 -17.09 -6.47
CA TRP A 300 -5.83 -17.61 -7.81
C TRP A 300 -6.68 -16.68 -8.66
N TYR A 301 -6.10 -16.24 -9.79
CA TYR A 301 -6.73 -15.34 -10.76
C TYR A 301 -6.82 -15.91 -12.18
N VAL A 302 -6.46 -17.19 -12.39
CA VAL A 302 -6.56 -17.85 -13.70
C VAL A 302 -8.03 -18.27 -13.92
N PRO A 303 -8.73 -17.75 -14.93
CA PRO A 303 -10.16 -18.00 -15.17
C PRO A 303 -10.43 -19.36 -15.85
N ASP A 304 -9.75 -20.42 -15.41
CA ASP A 304 -9.91 -21.78 -15.93
C ASP A 304 -10.15 -22.79 -14.81
N LYS A 305 -11.29 -23.52 -14.92
CA LYS A 305 -11.72 -24.53 -13.94
C LYS A 305 -10.76 -25.72 -13.83
N ASN A 306 -10.19 -26.17 -14.93
CA ASN A 306 -9.31 -27.33 -14.93
C ASN A 306 -7.95 -26.96 -14.33
N ALA A 307 -7.40 -25.80 -14.70
CA ALA A 307 -6.18 -25.29 -14.09
C ALA A 307 -6.32 -25.11 -12.57
N LEU A 308 -7.45 -24.54 -12.11
CA LEU A 308 -7.77 -24.45 -10.67
C LEU A 308 -7.84 -25.85 -10.02
N SER A 309 -8.47 -26.81 -10.70
CA SER A 309 -8.58 -28.19 -10.18
C SER A 309 -7.22 -28.88 -10.06
N GLU A 310 -6.35 -28.71 -11.05
CA GLU A 310 -4.99 -29.23 -11.06
C GLU A 310 -4.17 -28.60 -9.92
N ALA A 311 -4.24 -27.27 -9.74
CA ALA A 311 -3.59 -26.55 -8.65
C ALA A 311 -4.04 -27.04 -7.27
N VAL A 312 -5.35 -27.11 -7.02
CA VAL A 312 -5.89 -27.55 -5.73
C VAL A 312 -5.52 -29.00 -5.42
N ASN A 313 -5.60 -29.88 -6.42
CA ASN A 313 -5.22 -31.29 -6.24
C ASN A 313 -3.73 -31.45 -5.96
N TYR A 314 -2.88 -30.69 -6.66
CA TYR A 314 -1.45 -30.67 -6.40
C TYR A 314 -1.14 -30.21 -4.96
N LEU A 315 -1.70 -29.07 -4.52
CA LEU A 315 -1.46 -28.52 -3.18
C LEU A 315 -1.93 -29.47 -2.07
N ARG A 316 -3.10 -30.11 -2.24
CA ARG A 316 -3.61 -31.15 -1.33
C ARG A 316 -2.66 -32.34 -1.24
N HIS A 317 -2.17 -32.81 -2.38
CA HIS A 317 -1.26 -33.95 -2.41
C HIS A 317 0.09 -33.60 -1.78
N ALA A 318 0.62 -32.42 -2.07
CA ALA A 318 1.91 -31.97 -1.58
C ALA A 318 1.95 -31.80 -0.06
N THR A 319 0.84 -31.39 0.57
CA THR A 319 0.83 -31.01 1.99
C THR A 319 -0.07 -31.85 2.89
N ASN A 320 -0.99 -32.63 2.30
CA ASN A 320 -2.05 -33.34 3.01
C ASN A 320 -2.94 -32.42 3.89
N LEU A 321 -2.99 -31.13 3.56
CA LEU A 321 -3.85 -30.15 4.22
C LEU A 321 -5.11 -29.89 3.38
N PRO A 322 -6.26 -29.59 4.01
CA PRO A 322 -7.38 -28.98 3.32
C PRO A 322 -6.97 -27.63 2.72
N VAL A 323 -7.49 -27.31 1.55
CA VAL A 323 -7.13 -26.09 0.80
C VAL A 323 -8.24 -25.06 0.89
N MET A 324 -7.85 -23.80 1.05
CA MET A 324 -8.70 -22.62 0.99
C MET A 324 -8.09 -21.57 0.06
N SER A 325 -8.87 -20.54 -0.28
CA SER A 325 -8.38 -19.33 -0.91
C SER A 325 -9.04 -18.12 -0.27
N ASN A 326 -8.25 -17.18 0.25
CA ASN A 326 -8.70 -15.86 0.72
C ASN A 326 -8.64 -14.79 -0.39
N GLU A 327 -8.08 -15.13 -1.56
CA GLU A 327 -8.02 -14.30 -2.77
C GLU A 327 -8.25 -15.14 -4.04
N LEU A 328 -9.51 -15.45 -4.33
CA LEU A 328 -9.95 -16.06 -5.59
C LEU A 328 -10.59 -15.00 -6.48
N GLY A 329 -10.22 -14.90 -7.76
CA GLY A 329 -10.82 -13.89 -8.63
C GLY A 329 -10.54 -14.12 -10.10
N GLN A 330 -10.74 -13.06 -10.88
CA GLN A 330 -10.45 -13.03 -12.32
C GLN A 330 -10.02 -11.62 -12.74
N ASN A 331 -9.37 -11.53 -13.90
CA ASN A 331 -8.82 -10.29 -14.45
C ASN A 331 -9.72 -9.57 -15.47
N ASP A 332 -10.92 -10.08 -15.71
CA ASP A 332 -11.90 -9.49 -16.62
C ASP A 332 -13.29 -9.39 -16.00
N GLN A 333 -14.29 -8.91 -16.75
CA GLN A 333 -15.68 -8.83 -16.30
C GLN A 333 -16.56 -9.97 -16.84
N SER A 334 -15.99 -11.09 -17.32
CA SER A 334 -16.76 -12.20 -17.89
C SER A 334 -17.70 -12.83 -16.85
N PRO A 335 -19.02 -12.81 -17.07
CA PRO A 335 -19.99 -13.56 -16.27
C PRO A 335 -19.71 -15.06 -16.24
N GLU A 336 -19.28 -15.62 -17.37
CA GLU A 336 -19.01 -17.05 -17.54
C GLU A 336 -17.80 -17.49 -16.72
N ALA A 337 -16.74 -16.68 -16.67
CA ALA A 337 -15.55 -16.95 -15.87
C ALA A 337 -15.90 -17.05 -14.37
N VAL A 338 -16.71 -16.12 -13.85
CA VAL A 338 -17.19 -16.14 -12.46
C VAL A 338 -17.93 -17.45 -12.19
N GLN A 339 -18.92 -17.80 -13.00
CA GLN A 339 -19.69 -19.02 -12.79
C GLN A 339 -18.81 -20.28 -12.82
N LYS A 340 -17.86 -20.35 -13.75
CA LYS A 340 -16.92 -21.49 -13.85
C LYS A 340 -16.04 -21.61 -12.62
N LEU A 341 -15.46 -20.52 -12.15
CA LEU A 341 -14.56 -20.53 -10.98
C LEU A 341 -15.31 -20.82 -9.68
N LEU A 342 -16.49 -20.23 -9.46
CA LEU A 342 -17.30 -20.52 -8.30
C LEU A 342 -17.78 -21.98 -8.30
N SER A 343 -18.25 -22.49 -9.45
CA SER A 343 -18.62 -23.90 -9.59
C SER A 343 -17.43 -24.83 -9.29
N ALA A 344 -16.25 -24.49 -9.82
CA ALA A 344 -15.02 -25.24 -9.57
C ALA A 344 -14.65 -25.25 -8.09
N ALA A 345 -14.67 -24.10 -7.41
CA ALA A 345 -14.36 -23.99 -5.98
C ALA A 345 -15.33 -24.83 -5.12
N ALA A 346 -16.62 -24.83 -5.47
CA ALA A 346 -17.65 -25.64 -4.81
C ALA A 346 -17.44 -27.14 -5.07
N ASP A 347 -17.22 -27.55 -6.33
CA ASP A 347 -16.97 -28.95 -6.72
C ASP A 347 -15.71 -29.51 -6.04
N LEU A 348 -14.66 -28.68 -5.96
CA LEU A 348 -13.41 -29.00 -5.29
C LEU A 348 -13.55 -29.01 -3.77
N LYS A 349 -14.66 -28.52 -3.20
CA LYS A 349 -14.89 -28.40 -1.76
C LYS A 349 -13.76 -27.64 -1.07
N LEU A 350 -13.43 -26.44 -1.58
CA LEU A 350 -12.54 -25.54 -0.85
C LEU A 350 -13.16 -25.22 0.52
N ALA A 351 -12.33 -25.20 1.57
CA ALA A 351 -12.83 -24.91 2.92
C ALA A 351 -13.41 -23.50 3.00
N TYR A 352 -12.73 -22.54 2.39
CA TYR A 352 -13.16 -21.17 2.19
C TYR A 352 -12.72 -20.70 0.79
N ALA A 353 -13.56 -19.93 0.12
CA ALA A 353 -13.28 -19.33 -1.18
C ALA A 353 -13.73 -17.86 -1.16
N VAL A 354 -12.84 -16.97 -0.75
CA VAL A 354 -13.10 -15.53 -0.67
C VAL A 354 -12.83 -14.92 -2.04
N TRP A 355 -13.87 -14.33 -2.62
CA TRP A 355 -13.75 -13.64 -3.89
C TRP A 355 -13.09 -12.27 -3.70
N PHE A 356 -12.02 -12.03 -4.45
CA PHE A 356 -11.22 -10.83 -4.38
C PHE A 356 -11.71 -9.77 -5.37
N SER A 357 -12.50 -8.81 -4.89
CA SER A 357 -13.28 -7.88 -5.71
C SER A 357 -12.75 -6.44 -5.60
N LEU A 358 -11.62 -6.19 -6.27
CA LEU A 358 -11.01 -4.86 -6.45
C LEU A 358 -10.68 -4.60 -7.92
N ASP A 359 -10.65 -3.32 -8.30
CA ASP A 359 -10.09 -2.89 -9.59
C ASP A 359 -8.57 -2.68 -9.49
N ARG A 360 -7.83 -3.78 -9.38
CA ARG A 360 -6.36 -3.78 -9.35
C ARG A 360 -5.85 -4.96 -10.16
N ASP A 361 -4.77 -4.83 -10.92
CA ASP A 361 -4.19 -5.99 -11.62
C ASP A 361 -3.81 -7.10 -10.61
N PRO A 362 -4.21 -8.38 -10.79
CA PRO A 362 -5.00 -8.95 -11.88
C PRO A 362 -6.49 -9.22 -11.52
N ALA A 363 -7.07 -8.51 -10.57
CA ALA A 363 -8.46 -8.59 -10.17
C ALA A 363 -9.37 -7.54 -10.85
N GLN A 364 -10.66 -7.85 -10.93
CA GLN A 364 -11.72 -6.93 -11.33
C GLN A 364 -12.84 -6.93 -10.28
N ALA A 365 -13.34 -5.75 -9.93
CA ALA A 365 -14.43 -5.64 -8.97
C ALA A 365 -15.75 -6.19 -9.53
N LEU A 366 -16.60 -6.69 -8.62
CA LEU A 366 -17.98 -7.13 -8.87
C LEU A 366 -18.95 -5.94 -8.92
N GLN A 367 -18.54 -4.77 -8.42
CA GLN A 367 -19.33 -3.56 -8.32
C GLN A 367 -18.63 -2.36 -8.96
N ASN A 368 -19.41 -1.39 -9.40
CA ASN A 368 -18.95 -0.05 -9.75
C ASN A 368 -18.72 0.80 -8.49
N GLU A 369 -18.05 1.94 -8.65
CA GLU A 369 -17.81 2.90 -7.55
C GLU A 369 -19.10 3.44 -6.93
N ASP A 370 -20.22 3.47 -7.68
CA ASP A 370 -21.54 3.86 -7.19
C ASP A 370 -22.27 2.74 -6.41
N GLY A 371 -21.62 1.58 -6.23
CA GLY A 371 -22.16 0.40 -5.55
C GLY A 371 -23.01 -0.52 -6.45
N SER A 372 -23.33 -0.12 -7.69
CA SER A 372 -24.10 -0.96 -8.61
C SER A 372 -23.32 -2.19 -9.06
N LEU A 373 -24.01 -3.34 -9.21
CA LEU A 373 -23.37 -4.58 -9.66
C LEU A 373 -23.03 -4.54 -11.15
N ARG A 374 -21.78 -4.88 -11.46
CA ARG A 374 -21.29 -5.15 -12.82
C ARG A 374 -21.79 -6.51 -13.33
N PRO A 375 -21.61 -6.83 -14.64
CA PRO A 375 -22.05 -8.12 -15.19
C PRO A 375 -21.48 -9.34 -14.43
N ASN A 376 -20.20 -9.30 -14.05
CA ASN A 376 -19.56 -10.32 -13.21
C ASN A 376 -20.18 -10.39 -11.79
N GLY A 377 -20.51 -9.26 -11.17
CA GLY A 377 -21.22 -9.20 -9.88
C GLY A 377 -22.65 -9.74 -9.94
N GLN A 378 -23.37 -9.48 -11.03
CA GLN A 378 -24.69 -10.07 -11.26
C GLN A 378 -24.58 -11.60 -11.42
N ALA A 379 -23.58 -12.08 -12.15
CA ALA A 379 -23.33 -13.51 -12.31
C ALA A 379 -22.96 -14.19 -10.98
N PHE A 380 -22.12 -13.52 -10.16
CA PHE A 380 -21.80 -13.96 -8.80
C PHE A 380 -23.08 -14.11 -7.98
N ARG A 381 -23.93 -13.07 -7.93
CA ARG A 381 -25.21 -13.09 -7.20
C ARG A 381 -26.14 -14.20 -7.70
N GLN A 382 -26.25 -14.39 -9.01
CA GLN A 382 -27.08 -15.46 -9.60
C GLN A 382 -26.58 -16.85 -9.19
N PHE A 383 -25.27 -17.07 -9.19
CA PHE A 383 -24.68 -18.31 -8.70
C PHE A 383 -25.02 -18.54 -7.23
N MET A 384 -24.84 -17.54 -6.37
CA MET A 384 -25.16 -17.64 -4.95
C MET A 384 -26.63 -17.99 -4.72
N GLN A 385 -27.54 -17.37 -5.49
CA GLN A 385 -28.96 -17.67 -5.42
C GLN A 385 -29.29 -19.09 -5.87
N ALA A 386 -28.70 -19.55 -6.97
CA ALA A 386 -28.98 -20.86 -7.55
C ALA A 386 -28.45 -22.02 -6.70
N HIS A 387 -27.31 -21.84 -6.02
CA HIS A 387 -26.60 -22.93 -5.35
C HIS A 387 -26.76 -22.93 -3.82
N PHE A 388 -27.05 -21.79 -3.20
CA PHE A 388 -27.14 -21.68 -1.74
C PHE A 388 -28.43 -21.06 -1.23
N ASN A 389 -29.27 -20.49 -2.12
CA ASN A 389 -30.54 -19.85 -1.77
C ASN A 389 -30.41 -18.80 -0.64
N THR A 390 -29.32 -18.02 -0.67
CA THR A 390 -28.90 -17.14 0.43
C THR A 390 -28.89 -15.65 0.09
N VAL A 391 -29.31 -15.21 -1.11
CA VAL A 391 -29.22 -13.78 -1.46
C VAL A 391 -30.37 -12.99 -0.83
N ALA A 392 -30.06 -11.75 -0.42
CA ALA A 392 -31.06 -10.80 0.07
C ALA A 392 -31.31 -9.70 -0.98
N GLU A 393 -32.29 -8.84 -0.73
CA GLU A 393 -32.44 -7.59 -1.48
C GLU A 393 -31.12 -6.81 -1.45
N LEU A 394 -30.73 -6.23 -2.59
CA LEU A 394 -29.53 -5.39 -2.62
C LEU A 394 -29.76 -4.21 -1.68
N PRO A 395 -28.75 -3.79 -0.88
CA PRO A 395 -28.87 -2.54 -0.16
C PRO A 395 -29.18 -1.45 -1.17
N ALA A 396 -30.01 -0.48 -0.76
CA ALA A 396 -30.18 0.72 -1.54
C ALA A 396 -28.78 1.23 -1.90
N LEU A 397 -28.53 1.50 -3.18
CA LEU A 397 -27.27 2.11 -3.60
C LEU A 397 -26.97 3.25 -2.63
N PRO A 398 -25.70 3.44 -2.22
CA PRO A 398 -25.35 4.62 -1.46
C PRO A 398 -25.93 5.76 -2.27
N THR A 399 -26.86 6.52 -1.67
CA THR A 399 -27.41 7.67 -2.35
C THR A 399 -26.21 8.46 -2.83
N PRO A 400 -26.03 8.71 -4.14
CA PRO A 400 -25.06 9.71 -4.54
C PRO A 400 -25.42 10.90 -3.69
N VAL A 401 -24.48 11.37 -2.85
CA VAL A 401 -24.76 12.48 -1.95
C VAL A 401 -25.39 13.54 -2.84
N PRO A 402 -26.69 13.85 -2.69
CA PRO A 402 -27.30 14.83 -3.56
C PRO A 402 -26.46 16.08 -3.39
N SER A 403 -25.96 16.69 -4.48
CA SER A 403 -25.40 18.03 -4.40
C SER A 403 -26.39 18.85 -3.60
N PRO A 404 -26.05 19.33 -2.38
CA PRO A 404 -27.03 19.98 -1.53
C PRO A 404 -27.39 21.28 -2.22
N THR A 405 -28.53 21.29 -2.92
CA THR A 405 -29.10 22.50 -3.53
C THR A 405 -29.74 23.40 -2.46
N SER A 406 -29.64 23.01 -1.19
CA SER A 406 -29.82 23.88 -0.04
C SER A 406 -29.16 23.24 1.19
N LEU A 407 -28.25 23.96 1.83
CA LEU A 407 -27.66 23.60 3.12
C LEU A 407 -28.79 23.46 4.18
N PRO A 408 -28.89 22.35 4.92
CA PRO A 408 -29.71 22.34 6.12
C PRO A 408 -29.05 23.26 7.16
N LYS A 409 -29.81 24.26 7.63
CA LYS A 409 -29.41 25.07 8.79
C LYS A 409 -29.35 24.16 10.02
N PHE A 410 -28.16 23.96 10.58
CA PHE A 410 -27.99 23.28 11.86
C PHE A 410 -28.53 24.17 12.99
N THR A 411 -29.75 23.87 13.46
CA THR A 411 -30.20 24.37 14.76
C THR A 411 -29.77 23.36 15.82
N ALA A 412 -28.65 23.61 16.47
CA ALA A 412 -28.19 22.78 17.58
C ALA A 412 -29.15 22.88 18.76
N LYS A 413 -29.63 21.73 19.24
CA LYS A 413 -29.84 21.51 20.67
C LYS A 413 -29.26 20.15 21.03
N PRO A 414 -28.32 20.06 22.00
CA PRO A 414 -27.63 18.82 22.30
C PRO A 414 -28.60 17.81 22.92
N ALA A 415 -28.62 16.58 22.38
CA ALA A 415 -29.18 15.43 23.10
C ALA A 415 -28.06 14.81 23.96
N PRO A 416 -28.34 14.40 25.22
CA PRO A 416 -27.39 13.64 25.99
C PRO A 416 -27.28 12.23 25.41
N VAL A 417 -26.06 11.80 25.08
CA VAL A 417 -25.81 10.44 24.60
C VAL A 417 -25.83 9.48 25.79
N ALA A 418 -26.69 8.46 25.71
CA ALA A 418 -26.77 7.39 26.70
C ALA A 418 -25.50 6.51 26.66
N ALA A 419 -25.05 6.09 27.84
CA ALA A 419 -23.92 5.20 28.04
C ALA A 419 -24.26 3.76 27.63
N SER A 420 -24.22 3.46 26.32
CA SER A 420 -24.04 2.11 25.75
C SER A 420 -24.25 2.16 24.24
N GLY A 421 -23.21 2.47 23.45
CA GLY A 421 -23.31 2.41 21.99
C GLY A 421 -21.96 2.63 21.32
N GLN A 422 -21.55 1.66 20.50
CA GLN A 422 -20.47 1.78 19.51
C GLN A 422 -20.72 2.99 18.59
N LEU A 423 -19.67 3.72 18.19
CA LEU A 423 -19.77 4.85 17.26
C LEU A 423 -18.84 4.66 16.05
N THR A 424 -19.40 4.87 14.86
CA THR A 424 -18.77 4.81 13.52
C THR A 424 -18.20 6.17 13.09
N PHE A 425 -17.42 6.21 11.98
CA PHE A 425 -16.89 7.40 11.27
C PHE A 425 -18.02 8.28 10.66
N SER A 426 -19.05 8.57 11.42
CA SER A 426 -20.30 9.22 10.98
C SER A 426 -20.18 10.72 10.67
N GLN A 427 -18.97 11.27 10.50
CA GLN A 427 -18.74 12.71 10.33
C GLN A 427 -17.67 13.04 9.26
N MET A 428 -17.75 12.39 8.09
CA MET A 428 -17.00 12.81 6.90
C MET A 428 -17.94 13.48 5.90
N LEU A 429 -17.58 14.67 5.41
CA LEU A 429 -18.26 15.30 4.27
C LEU A 429 -17.38 15.15 3.05
N LYS A 430 -17.87 14.45 2.02
CA LYS A 430 -17.13 14.26 0.78
C LYS A 430 -17.53 15.27 -0.28
N ASP A 431 -16.60 15.54 -1.19
CA ASP A 431 -16.82 16.30 -2.43
C ASP A 431 -17.44 17.69 -2.20
N VAL A 432 -17.06 18.33 -1.10
CA VAL A 432 -17.45 19.71 -0.80
C VAL A 432 -16.75 20.62 -1.80
N THR A 433 -17.51 21.37 -2.60
CA THR A 433 -16.92 22.43 -3.42
C THR A 433 -16.41 23.52 -2.51
N TYR A 434 -15.10 23.77 -2.52
CA TYR A 434 -14.52 24.86 -1.75
C TYR A 434 -14.36 26.13 -2.58
N CYS A 435 -14.16 26.03 -3.90
CA CYS A 435 -14.12 27.19 -4.79
C CYS A 435 -14.48 26.80 -6.21
N THR A 436 -15.01 27.76 -6.98
CA THR A 436 -15.13 27.64 -8.44
C THR A 436 -14.19 28.62 -9.13
N VAL A 437 -13.15 28.11 -9.83
CA VAL A 437 -12.17 28.98 -10.51
C VAL A 437 -12.14 28.69 -12.00
N GLY A 438 -12.52 29.67 -12.81
CA GLY A 438 -12.57 29.52 -14.26
C GLY A 438 -13.59 28.48 -14.75
N GLY A 439 -14.68 28.28 -13.99
CA GLY A 439 -15.71 27.29 -14.28
C GLY A 439 -15.39 25.86 -13.83
N VAL A 440 -14.28 25.65 -13.13
CA VAL A 440 -13.91 24.36 -12.53
C VAL A 440 -14.28 24.36 -11.06
N GLU A 441 -15.12 23.41 -10.64
CA GLU A 441 -15.39 23.17 -9.23
C GLU A 441 -14.21 22.43 -8.58
N LEU A 442 -13.66 23.02 -7.52
CA LEU A 442 -12.58 22.44 -6.75
C LEU A 442 -13.15 21.79 -5.50
N LYS A 443 -12.78 20.53 -5.25
CA LYS A 443 -13.41 19.67 -4.25
C LYS A 443 -12.50 19.41 -3.05
N MET A 444 -13.10 19.19 -1.90
CA MET A 444 -12.41 18.75 -0.68
C MET A 444 -13.24 17.75 0.10
N ASP A 445 -12.55 16.94 0.90
CA ASP A 445 -13.15 16.05 1.89
C ASP A 445 -12.85 16.58 3.29
N VAL A 446 -13.88 16.63 4.13
CA VAL A 446 -13.83 17.14 5.50
C VAL A 446 -13.97 15.99 6.48
N PHE A 447 -13.04 15.90 7.42
CA PHE A 447 -12.99 14.87 8.45
C PHE A 447 -13.15 15.55 9.82
N ALA A 448 -14.28 15.32 10.49
CA ALA A 448 -14.57 15.97 11.76
C ALA A 448 -13.87 15.28 12.95
N PRO A 449 -13.65 16.01 14.07
CA PRO A 449 -13.11 15.45 15.30
C PRO A 449 -14.05 14.45 15.97
N TRP A 450 -13.49 13.47 16.68
CA TRP A 450 -14.28 12.45 17.39
C TRP A 450 -15.13 12.98 18.53
N GLN A 451 -14.59 13.93 19.30
CA GLN A 451 -15.27 14.55 20.43
C GLN A 451 -15.07 16.06 20.36
N PRO A 452 -15.89 16.78 19.56
CA PRO A 452 -15.79 18.23 19.49
C PRO A 452 -16.13 18.83 20.86
N ALA A 453 -15.14 19.49 21.47
CA ALA A 453 -15.30 20.21 22.73
C ALA A 453 -15.63 21.72 22.54
N GLY A 454 -15.72 22.17 21.29
CA GLY A 454 -15.88 23.55 20.85
C GLY A 454 -15.42 23.71 19.40
N PRO A 455 -15.18 24.95 18.92
CA PRO A 455 -14.53 25.17 17.63
C PRO A 455 -13.17 24.46 17.56
N SER A 456 -13.03 23.51 16.63
CA SER A 456 -11.81 22.70 16.49
C SER A 456 -10.71 23.44 15.72
N PRO A 457 -9.43 23.23 16.07
CA PRO A 457 -8.33 23.60 15.19
C PRO A 457 -8.38 22.79 13.89
N VAL A 458 -7.76 23.33 12.84
CA VAL A 458 -7.85 22.81 11.48
C VAL A 458 -6.49 22.34 10.98
N VAL A 459 -6.48 21.21 10.27
CA VAL A 459 -5.36 20.82 9.40
C VAL A 459 -5.88 20.69 7.96
N MET A 460 -5.34 21.50 7.05
CA MET A 460 -5.58 21.35 5.62
C MET A 460 -4.46 20.52 5.00
N PHE A 461 -4.82 19.45 4.30
CA PHE A 461 -3.90 18.55 3.63
C PHE A 461 -3.91 18.75 2.11
N VAL A 462 -2.72 18.84 1.50
CA VAL A 462 -2.51 19.02 0.06
C VAL A 462 -1.69 17.85 -0.49
N HIS A 463 -2.29 17.09 -1.41
CA HIS A 463 -1.68 15.87 -1.94
C HIS A 463 -0.46 16.13 -2.84
N GLY A 464 0.45 15.15 -2.87
CA GLY A 464 1.54 15.07 -3.86
C GLY A 464 1.07 14.54 -5.21
N GLY A 465 2.01 14.34 -6.15
CA GLY A 465 1.72 13.85 -7.51
C GLY A 465 2.30 14.70 -8.63
N GLY A 466 3.41 15.42 -8.37
CA GLY A 466 4.13 16.19 -9.39
C GLY A 466 3.29 17.26 -10.07
N TRP A 467 2.30 17.84 -9.38
CA TRP A 467 1.33 18.82 -9.90
C TRP A 467 0.49 18.34 -11.09
N VAL A 468 0.61 17.07 -11.49
CA VAL A 468 -0.04 16.49 -12.68
C VAL A 468 -0.96 15.31 -12.35
N ALA A 469 -0.90 14.83 -11.11
CA ALA A 469 -1.66 13.69 -10.61
C ALA A 469 -1.97 13.84 -9.11
N GLY A 470 -2.75 12.89 -8.60
CA GLY A 470 -3.21 12.83 -7.21
C GLY A 470 -4.61 13.39 -7.02
N THR A 471 -5.20 13.10 -5.87
CA THR A 471 -6.53 13.57 -5.47
C THR A 471 -6.60 13.75 -3.96
N LYS A 472 -7.61 14.45 -3.47
CA LYS A 472 -7.98 14.56 -2.05
C LYS A 472 -8.16 13.21 -1.33
N SER A 473 -8.40 12.13 -2.08
CA SER A 473 -8.52 10.77 -1.55
C SER A 473 -7.19 10.00 -1.55
N GLY A 474 -6.22 10.41 -2.37
CA GLY A 474 -5.04 9.62 -2.69
C GLY A 474 -3.81 10.04 -1.89
N THR A 475 -3.70 9.65 -0.61
CA THR A 475 -2.43 9.77 0.15
C THR A 475 -2.25 8.74 1.28
N PRO A 476 -1.01 8.55 1.79
CA PRO A 476 -0.71 7.81 3.02
C PRO A 476 -1.33 8.41 4.31
N GLY A 477 -2.14 9.46 4.19
CA GLY A 477 -2.64 10.31 5.26
C GLY A 477 -3.82 9.74 6.05
N MET A 478 -4.46 8.66 5.60
CA MET A 478 -5.70 8.19 6.24
C MET A 478 -5.51 7.80 7.72
N SER A 479 -4.36 7.21 8.07
CA SER A 479 -4.00 6.91 9.46
C SER A 479 -3.75 8.17 10.30
N TYR A 480 -3.14 9.20 9.70
CA TYR A 480 -2.90 10.50 10.34
C TYR A 480 -4.19 11.28 10.54
N PHE A 481 -5.13 11.22 9.60
CA PHE A 481 -6.42 11.91 9.71
C PHE A 481 -7.26 11.33 10.84
N LEU A 482 -7.20 10.00 11.03
CA LEU A 482 -7.74 9.35 12.21
C LEU A 482 -7.11 9.92 13.48
N ASP A 483 -5.79 9.97 13.58
CA ASP A 483 -5.09 10.49 14.77
C ASP A 483 -5.35 11.97 15.04
N LEU A 484 -5.46 12.79 13.99
CA LEU A 484 -5.89 14.19 14.07
C LEU A 484 -7.33 14.30 14.59
N ALA A 485 -8.24 13.47 14.09
CA ALA A 485 -9.62 13.42 14.58
C ALA A 485 -9.70 12.98 16.05
N ARG A 486 -8.86 12.02 16.49
CA ARG A 486 -8.72 11.65 17.93
C ARG A 486 -8.23 12.82 18.77
N ARG A 487 -7.37 13.66 18.19
CA ARG A 487 -6.86 14.89 18.80
C ARG A 487 -7.79 16.09 18.56
N GLY A 488 -9.04 15.90 18.14
CA GLY A 488 -9.99 17.00 18.09
C GLY A 488 -9.74 18.02 16.97
N TYR A 489 -8.95 17.68 15.95
CA TYR A 489 -8.82 18.49 14.73
C TYR A 489 -9.93 18.20 13.74
N THR A 490 -10.36 19.22 13.00
CA THR A 490 -11.05 19.04 11.72
C THR A 490 -10.02 19.02 10.60
N THR A 491 -10.01 17.99 9.78
CA THR A 491 -9.07 17.88 8.65
C THR A 491 -9.78 18.16 7.33
N PHE A 492 -9.17 18.94 6.44
CA PHE A 492 -9.66 19.21 5.08
C PHE A 492 -8.64 18.70 4.07
N SER A 493 -8.96 17.65 3.32
CA SER A 493 -8.11 17.17 2.22
C SER A 493 -8.63 17.74 0.90
N ILE A 494 -7.79 18.43 0.14
CA ILE A 494 -8.23 19.21 -1.02
C ILE A 494 -7.71 18.67 -2.35
N ASP A 495 -8.51 18.76 -3.41
CA ASP A 495 -8.04 18.71 -4.80
C ASP A 495 -7.53 20.09 -5.23
N TYR A 496 -6.63 20.14 -6.19
CA TYR A 496 -6.23 21.37 -6.88
C TYR A 496 -6.09 21.12 -8.39
N ARG A 497 -6.19 22.15 -9.22
CA ARG A 497 -6.09 21.99 -10.67
C ARG A 497 -4.69 21.53 -11.08
N LEU A 498 -4.66 20.50 -11.93
CA LEU A 498 -3.46 19.79 -12.34
C LEU A 498 -2.99 20.24 -13.74
N ALA A 499 -1.67 20.27 -13.92
CA ALA A 499 -1.03 20.44 -15.22
C ALA A 499 -1.09 19.12 -16.02
N PRO A 500 -1.00 19.14 -17.36
CA PRO A 500 -0.72 20.28 -18.23
C PRO A 500 -1.92 21.19 -18.51
N THR A 501 -3.14 20.75 -18.14
CA THR A 501 -4.38 21.48 -18.43
C THR A 501 -4.41 22.83 -17.73
N TYR A 502 -4.01 22.84 -16.45
CA TYR A 502 -3.92 24.06 -15.65
C TYR A 502 -2.50 24.20 -15.10
N THR A 503 -1.76 25.16 -15.62
CA THR A 503 -0.38 25.41 -15.20
C THR A 503 -0.30 26.38 -14.05
N PHE A 504 0.85 26.44 -13.38
CA PHE A 504 1.13 27.46 -12.38
C PHE A 504 0.79 28.87 -12.92
N PRO A 505 0.14 29.75 -12.14
CA PRO A 505 -0.15 29.63 -10.70
C PRO A 505 -1.52 29.00 -10.35
N ALA A 506 -2.18 28.25 -11.25
CA ALA A 506 -3.52 27.71 -10.98
C ALA A 506 -3.60 26.89 -9.68
N ASN A 507 -2.61 26.03 -9.44
CA ASN A 507 -2.55 25.18 -8.25
C ASN A 507 -2.44 25.98 -6.93
N ILE A 508 -1.56 26.98 -6.84
CA ILE A 508 -1.43 27.81 -5.63
C ILE A 508 -2.64 28.74 -5.43
N VAL A 509 -3.25 29.22 -6.51
CA VAL A 509 -4.53 29.96 -6.45
C VAL A 509 -5.60 29.09 -5.78
N ASP A 510 -5.69 27.83 -6.17
CA ASP A 510 -6.68 26.88 -5.64
C ASP A 510 -6.44 26.60 -4.14
N VAL A 511 -5.18 26.31 -3.76
CA VAL A 511 -4.80 26.07 -2.36
C VAL A 511 -5.09 27.29 -1.47
N LYS A 512 -4.79 28.52 -1.93
CA LYS A 512 -5.14 29.75 -1.20
C LYS A 512 -6.66 29.93 -1.09
N CYS A 513 -7.40 29.58 -2.14
CA CYS A 513 -8.87 29.64 -2.15
C CYS A 513 -9.48 28.67 -1.12
N ALA A 514 -8.92 27.47 -0.96
CA ALA A 514 -9.35 26.51 0.06
C ALA A 514 -9.23 27.07 1.48
N VAL A 515 -8.11 27.74 1.82
CA VAL A 515 -7.94 28.37 3.14
C VAL A 515 -8.99 29.46 3.37
N ARG A 516 -9.27 30.29 2.37
CA ARG A 516 -10.29 31.34 2.47
C ARG A 516 -11.70 30.75 2.62
N HIS A 517 -12.01 29.68 1.91
CA HIS A 517 -13.26 28.94 2.07
C HIS A 517 -13.42 28.38 3.49
N ILE A 518 -12.37 27.73 4.01
CA ILE A 518 -12.34 27.19 5.38
C ILE A 518 -12.65 28.30 6.39
N ARG A 519 -12.04 29.48 6.26
CA ARG A 519 -12.35 30.63 7.13
C ARG A 519 -13.76 31.16 6.97
N ALA A 520 -14.21 31.35 5.72
CA ALA A 520 -15.55 31.86 5.43
C ALA A 520 -16.67 30.98 6.01
N HIS A 521 -16.42 29.67 6.11
CA HIS A 521 -17.37 28.67 6.58
C HIS A 521 -17.04 28.13 7.97
N ALA A 522 -16.27 28.89 8.77
CA ALA A 522 -15.81 28.40 10.06
C ALA A 522 -16.96 28.02 11.02
N SER A 523 -18.05 28.80 11.00
CA SER A 523 -19.27 28.48 11.75
C SER A 523 -19.92 27.18 11.30
N ASP A 524 -19.88 26.89 10.00
CA ASP A 524 -20.61 25.77 9.40
C ASP A 524 -19.93 24.44 9.72
N TYR A 525 -18.59 24.45 9.82
CA TYR A 525 -17.81 23.29 10.22
C TYR A 525 -17.54 23.23 11.73
N ASN A 526 -17.99 24.21 12.51
CA ASN A 526 -17.64 24.38 13.92
C ASN A 526 -16.12 24.30 14.13
N ILE A 527 -15.38 25.11 13.38
CA ILE A 527 -13.92 25.21 13.44
C ILE A 527 -13.50 26.60 13.90
N ASP A 528 -12.26 26.69 14.36
CA ASP A 528 -11.63 27.95 14.70
C ASP A 528 -10.89 28.53 13.48
N PRO A 529 -11.33 29.67 12.92
CA PRO A 529 -10.71 30.25 11.72
C PRO A 529 -9.31 30.81 11.95
N ASP A 530 -8.91 30.98 13.21
CA ASP A 530 -7.62 31.53 13.62
C ASP A 530 -6.59 30.43 13.94
N ARG A 531 -6.96 29.14 13.81
CA ARG A 531 -6.10 27.99 14.09
C ARG A 531 -6.09 27.01 12.93
N ILE A 532 -5.44 27.39 11.83
CA ILE A 532 -5.34 26.61 10.59
C ILE A 532 -3.89 26.23 10.30
N GLY A 533 -3.59 24.93 10.33
CA GLY A 533 -2.33 24.38 9.84
C GLY A 533 -2.42 23.88 8.40
N ALA A 534 -1.33 23.96 7.66
CA ALA A 534 -1.19 23.38 6.33
C ALA A 534 -0.20 22.21 6.34
N TRP A 535 -0.53 21.13 5.64
CA TRP A 535 0.28 19.94 5.53
C TRP A 535 0.34 19.47 4.07
N GLY A 536 1.52 19.18 3.55
CA GLY A 536 1.66 18.68 2.19
C GLY A 536 2.85 17.76 2.01
N ALA A 537 2.81 16.96 0.94
CA ALA A 537 3.89 16.05 0.56
C ALA A 537 4.30 16.25 -0.90
N SER A 538 5.61 16.24 -1.19
CA SER A 538 6.15 16.38 -2.56
C SER A 538 5.65 17.66 -3.23
N ALA A 539 4.95 17.58 -4.37
CA ALA A 539 4.28 18.72 -5.00
C ALA A 539 3.31 19.46 -4.05
N GLY A 540 2.63 18.75 -3.16
CA GLY A 540 1.81 19.36 -2.10
C GLY A 540 2.66 20.04 -1.03
N GLY A 541 3.84 19.51 -0.73
CA GLY A 541 4.84 20.11 0.16
C GLY A 541 5.32 21.47 -0.36
N HIS A 542 5.65 21.52 -1.66
CA HIS A 542 5.90 22.77 -2.39
C HIS A 542 4.75 23.76 -2.25
N LEU A 543 3.51 23.33 -2.48
CA LEU A 543 2.34 24.21 -2.43
C LEU A 543 2.03 24.74 -1.03
N VAL A 544 2.17 23.93 0.03
CA VAL A 544 1.98 24.41 1.41
C VAL A 544 3.13 25.30 1.88
N ALA A 545 4.35 25.06 1.41
CA ALA A 545 5.47 25.95 1.67
C ALA A 545 5.28 27.30 0.98
N LEU A 546 4.81 27.29 -0.27
CA LEU A 546 4.47 28.49 -1.02
C LEU A 546 3.29 29.23 -0.37
N LEU A 547 2.27 28.52 0.10
CA LEU A 547 1.14 29.08 0.85
C LEU A 547 1.60 29.79 2.12
N GLY A 548 2.51 29.18 2.89
CA GLY A 548 3.00 29.72 4.15
C GLY A 548 3.88 30.96 3.99
N THR A 549 4.69 31.01 2.93
CA THR A 549 5.64 32.12 2.67
C THR A 549 5.04 33.25 1.84
N SER A 550 4.01 33.00 1.04
CA SER A 550 3.40 34.03 0.19
C SER A 550 2.20 34.71 0.86
N ASP A 551 2.26 36.03 1.01
CA ASP A 551 1.13 36.85 1.41
C ASP A 551 0.27 37.29 0.20
N GLN A 552 -0.67 38.21 0.42
CA GLN A 552 -1.56 38.72 -0.63
C GLN A 552 -0.79 39.46 -1.74
N SER A 553 0.40 40.00 -1.46
CA SER A 553 1.21 40.76 -2.44
C SER A 553 1.74 39.88 -3.57
N ALA A 554 1.80 38.55 -3.38
CA ALA A 554 2.15 37.60 -4.42
C ALA A 554 1.11 37.53 -5.57
N GLY A 555 -0.10 38.07 -5.36
CA GLY A 555 -1.12 38.21 -6.41
C GLY A 555 -1.86 36.92 -6.76
N TRP A 556 -1.82 35.90 -5.90
CA TRP A 556 -2.51 34.61 -6.10
C TRP A 556 -3.81 34.46 -5.30
N ASP A 557 -4.23 35.48 -4.55
CA ASP A 557 -5.57 35.53 -3.97
C ASP A 557 -6.60 35.86 -5.06
N VAL A 558 -6.98 34.83 -5.80
CA VAL A 558 -7.95 34.87 -6.89
C VAL A 558 -9.08 33.89 -6.60
N GLY A 559 -10.29 34.19 -7.06
CA GLY A 559 -11.48 33.35 -6.89
C GLY A 559 -12.42 33.91 -5.82
N GLU A 560 -12.98 33.01 -5.02
CA GLU A 560 -14.02 33.32 -4.04
C GLU A 560 -13.42 33.67 -2.66
N TYR A 561 -14.25 34.21 -1.77
CA TYR A 561 -13.95 34.54 -0.37
C TYR A 561 -12.76 35.51 -0.18
N LEU A 562 -12.60 36.49 -1.07
CA LEU A 562 -11.46 37.42 -1.06
C LEU A 562 -11.43 38.38 0.14
N ASP A 563 -12.52 38.46 0.90
CA ASP A 563 -12.60 39.16 2.18
C ASP A 563 -11.94 38.38 3.34
N GLN A 564 -11.61 37.09 3.12
CA GLN A 564 -10.92 36.24 4.08
C GLN A 564 -9.42 36.18 3.80
N SER A 565 -8.61 36.06 4.86
CA SER A 565 -7.18 35.81 4.72
C SER A 565 -6.90 34.40 4.18
N SER A 566 -5.85 34.24 3.37
CA SER A 566 -5.31 32.94 2.94
C SER A 566 -4.08 32.49 3.74
N ARG A 567 -3.67 33.23 4.78
CA ARG A 567 -2.52 32.88 5.63
C ARG A 567 -2.80 31.63 6.48
N VAL A 568 -1.78 30.90 6.90
CA VAL A 568 -1.92 29.77 7.84
C VAL A 568 -1.04 29.98 9.06
N ASN A 569 -1.31 29.26 10.15
CA ASN A 569 -0.66 29.44 11.44
C ASN A 569 0.57 28.53 11.62
N VAL A 570 0.65 27.42 10.87
CA VAL A 570 1.74 26.46 10.94
C VAL A 570 1.83 25.67 9.63
N VAL A 571 3.04 25.33 9.19
CA VAL A 571 3.27 24.54 7.97
C VAL A 571 4.05 23.27 8.29
N VAL A 572 3.58 22.14 7.76
CA VAL A 572 4.33 20.88 7.70
C VAL A 572 4.59 20.55 6.24
N ASP A 573 5.84 20.59 5.83
CA ASP A 573 6.32 20.21 4.50
C ASP A 573 7.05 18.86 4.56
N LEU A 574 6.56 17.90 3.78
CA LEU A 574 7.23 16.62 3.57
C LEU A 574 7.85 16.58 2.17
N TYR A 575 9.18 16.61 2.12
CA TYR A 575 10.02 16.43 0.92
C TYR A 575 9.57 17.23 -0.32
N GLY A 576 9.15 18.49 -0.11
CA GLY A 576 8.84 19.42 -1.17
C GLY A 576 10.06 19.93 -1.95
N ILE A 577 9.78 20.59 -3.07
CA ILE A 577 10.76 21.37 -3.85
C ILE A 577 10.58 22.85 -3.53
N HIS A 578 11.66 23.61 -3.29
CA HIS A 578 11.57 24.95 -2.68
C HIS A 578 12.35 26.03 -3.41
N ASP A 579 13.39 25.65 -4.15
CA ASP A 579 14.15 26.52 -5.03
C ASP A 579 14.32 25.84 -6.39
N LEU A 580 13.46 26.26 -7.32
CA LEU A 580 13.41 25.76 -8.69
C LEU A 580 14.56 26.26 -9.56
N THR A 581 15.39 27.18 -9.05
CA THR A 581 16.51 27.78 -9.79
C THR A 581 17.84 27.04 -9.58
N THR A 582 17.87 26.09 -8.64
CA THR A 582 19.08 25.30 -8.37
C THR A 582 19.51 24.47 -9.58
N GLU A 583 20.83 24.32 -9.75
CA GLU A 583 21.42 23.57 -10.88
C GLU A 583 20.88 22.15 -11.00
N TYR A 584 20.65 21.47 -9.87
CA TYR A 584 20.04 20.14 -9.86
C TYR A 584 18.65 20.15 -10.48
N VAL A 585 17.79 21.09 -10.07
CA VAL A 585 16.39 21.15 -10.53
C VAL A 585 16.32 21.53 -12.00
N VAL A 586 17.10 22.54 -12.39
CA VAL A 586 17.30 22.98 -13.78
C VAL A 586 17.81 21.87 -14.69
N GLY A 587 18.69 20.99 -14.18
CA GLY A 587 19.29 19.88 -14.93
C GLY A 587 18.41 18.63 -15.05
N ASN A 588 17.71 18.26 -13.96
CA ASN A 588 17.07 16.95 -13.81
C ASN A 588 15.53 16.98 -13.84
N VAL A 589 14.87 18.14 -13.73
CA VAL A 589 13.40 18.27 -13.80
C VAL A 589 12.93 18.65 -15.23
N ARG A 590 13.78 18.39 -16.22
CA ARG A 590 13.53 18.71 -17.63
C ARG A 590 12.24 18.07 -18.13
N GLY A 591 11.24 18.91 -18.38
CA GLY A 591 9.92 18.52 -18.87
C GLY A 591 8.79 18.95 -17.95
N LEU A 592 8.96 18.83 -16.63
CA LEU A 592 7.97 19.29 -15.65
C LEU A 592 8.06 20.80 -15.43
N ASP A 593 9.25 21.39 -15.50
CA ASP A 593 9.47 22.84 -15.54
C ASP A 593 8.64 23.52 -16.66
N ARG A 594 8.65 22.93 -17.85
CA ARG A 594 7.89 23.36 -19.03
C ARG A 594 6.41 23.01 -18.95
N MET A 595 6.07 21.85 -18.40
CA MET A 595 4.69 21.37 -18.34
C MET A 595 3.87 22.10 -17.27
N VAL A 596 4.46 22.32 -16.10
CA VAL A 596 3.80 22.87 -14.90
C VAL A 596 3.98 24.38 -14.82
N PHE A 597 5.20 24.89 -15.01
CA PHE A 597 5.51 26.33 -14.83
C PHE A 597 5.61 27.10 -16.15
N ARG A 598 5.57 26.41 -17.30
CA ARG A 598 5.73 27.02 -18.64
C ARG A 598 7.04 27.80 -18.78
N ALA A 599 8.07 27.42 -18.01
CA ALA A 599 9.40 28.00 -18.11
C ALA A 599 9.97 27.78 -19.51
N LYS A 600 10.43 28.85 -20.18
CA LYS A 600 11.01 28.77 -21.53
C LYS A 600 12.38 28.11 -21.51
N ASP A 601 13.15 28.47 -20.50
CA ASP A 601 14.49 27.99 -20.23
C ASP A 601 14.76 28.04 -18.71
N PRO A 602 15.87 27.45 -18.24
CA PRO A 602 16.23 27.44 -16.82
C PRO A 602 16.40 28.79 -16.12
N THR A 603 16.48 29.89 -16.86
CA THR A 603 16.61 31.25 -16.31
C THR A 603 15.29 32.01 -16.33
N ASP A 604 14.19 31.35 -16.73
CA ASP A 604 12.87 31.97 -16.78
C ASP A 604 12.46 32.45 -15.37
N PRO A 605 12.12 33.75 -15.20
CA PRO A 605 11.73 34.31 -13.91
C PRO A 605 10.57 33.58 -13.23
N ILE A 606 9.76 32.82 -13.98
CA ILE A 606 8.67 32.03 -13.39
C ILE A 606 9.18 31.01 -12.37
N LEU A 607 10.40 30.50 -12.51
CA LEU A 607 10.99 29.55 -11.57
C LEU A 607 11.28 30.22 -10.22
N VAL A 608 11.72 31.48 -10.22
CA VAL A 608 11.87 32.29 -9.00
C VAL A 608 10.50 32.56 -8.38
N THR A 609 9.54 32.97 -9.20
CA THR A 609 8.14 33.25 -8.79
C THR A 609 7.44 32.01 -8.23
N ALA A 610 7.79 30.80 -8.69
CA ALA A 610 7.22 29.56 -8.19
C ALA A 610 8.00 28.97 -7.00
N SER A 611 9.08 29.61 -6.54
CA SER A 611 9.92 29.12 -5.45
C SER A 611 9.52 29.75 -4.11
N PRO A 612 9.06 28.97 -3.11
CA PRO A 612 8.72 29.47 -1.77
C PRO A 612 9.79 30.36 -1.12
N VAL A 613 11.08 30.03 -1.36
CA VAL A 613 12.20 30.78 -0.77
C VAL A 613 12.28 32.25 -1.19
N SER A 614 11.56 32.63 -2.26
CA SER A 614 11.52 34.00 -2.79
C SER A 614 10.62 34.94 -2.00
N TYR A 615 9.76 34.41 -1.11
CA TYR A 615 8.70 35.18 -0.44
C TYR A 615 8.89 35.33 1.06
N ILE A 616 9.94 34.73 1.63
CA ILE A 616 10.09 34.60 3.08
C ILE A 616 10.11 35.97 3.78
N THR A 617 9.25 36.11 4.79
CA THR A 617 9.17 37.30 5.66
C THR A 617 9.14 36.92 7.15
N PRO A 618 9.58 37.79 8.07
CA PRO A 618 9.63 37.45 9.50
C PRO A 618 8.28 37.13 10.15
N ASP A 619 7.16 37.49 9.51
CA ASP A 619 5.80 37.19 9.96
C ASP A 619 5.24 35.86 9.41
N ASP A 620 6.02 35.11 8.64
CA ASP A 620 5.63 33.77 8.17
C ASP A 620 5.41 32.80 9.35
N PRO A 621 4.52 31.79 9.19
CA PRO A 621 4.27 30.82 10.24
C PRO A 621 5.50 29.93 10.50
N PRO A 622 5.57 29.26 11.65
CA PRO A 622 6.56 28.21 11.93
C PRO A 622 6.44 27.02 10.95
N PHE A 623 7.59 26.46 10.60
CA PHE A 623 7.71 25.32 9.67
C PHE A 623 8.29 24.07 10.34
N LEU A 624 7.69 22.92 10.07
CA LEU A 624 8.34 21.62 10.20
C LEU A 624 8.61 21.08 8.79
N ILE A 625 9.87 20.79 8.50
CA ILE A 625 10.34 20.30 7.22
C ILE A 625 10.94 18.92 7.44
N MET A 626 10.49 17.92 6.70
CA MET A 626 11.01 16.55 6.83
C MET A 626 11.38 15.98 5.45
N HIS A 627 12.57 15.42 5.30
CA HIS A 627 13.05 14.94 4.00
C HIS A 627 13.96 13.72 4.15
N GLY A 628 13.72 12.69 3.34
CA GLY A 628 14.58 11.53 3.22
C GLY A 628 15.92 11.85 2.56
N ASP A 629 17.05 11.44 3.14
CA ASP A 629 18.38 11.74 2.56
C ASP A 629 18.78 10.85 1.39
N MET A 630 17.98 9.82 1.11
CA MET A 630 18.11 8.93 -0.04
C MET A 630 17.02 9.17 -1.09
N ASP A 631 16.30 10.30 -1.02
CA ASP A 631 15.24 10.65 -1.97
C ASP A 631 15.78 10.75 -3.41
N PRO A 632 15.35 9.84 -4.33
CA PRO A 632 15.86 9.81 -5.69
C PRO A 632 15.11 10.78 -6.62
N VAL A 633 14.04 11.42 -6.14
CA VAL A 633 13.15 12.28 -6.92
C VAL A 633 13.47 13.74 -6.66
N VAL A 634 13.46 14.14 -5.39
CA VAL A 634 13.78 15.50 -4.95
C VAL A 634 15.00 15.42 -4.05
N PRO A 635 16.08 16.17 -4.30
CA PRO A 635 17.21 16.17 -3.38
C PRO A 635 16.79 16.75 -2.04
N TYR A 636 17.22 16.09 -0.96
CA TYR A 636 17.00 16.61 0.39
C TYR A 636 17.58 18.01 0.63
N THR A 637 18.57 18.42 -0.18
CA THR A 637 19.13 19.78 -0.18
C THR A 637 18.07 20.85 -0.46
N GLN A 638 16.96 20.54 -1.14
CA GLN A 638 15.84 21.46 -1.31
C GLN A 638 15.17 21.82 0.02
N SER A 639 15.04 20.87 0.93
CA SER A 639 14.51 21.12 2.28
C SER A 639 15.52 21.85 3.16
N GLN A 640 16.82 21.55 3.01
CA GLN A 640 17.87 22.32 3.70
C GLN A 640 17.86 23.79 3.26
N ILE A 641 17.75 24.06 1.96
CA ILE A 641 17.68 25.42 1.42
C ILE A 641 16.48 26.18 2.02
N LEU A 642 15.30 25.57 2.06
CA LEU A 642 14.13 26.21 2.67
C LEU A 642 14.35 26.50 4.16
N HIS A 643 14.84 25.51 4.91
CA HIS A 643 15.12 25.66 6.34
C HIS A 643 16.10 26.82 6.62
N ASP A 644 17.23 26.84 5.92
CA ASP A 644 18.26 27.87 6.10
C ASP A 644 17.73 29.26 5.74
N ARG A 645 16.92 29.36 4.69
CA ARG A 645 16.31 30.63 4.27
C ARG A 645 15.26 31.13 5.25
N LEU A 646 14.45 30.24 5.82
CA LEU A 646 13.47 30.57 6.86
C LEU A 646 14.18 31.11 8.11
N LEU A 647 15.21 30.40 8.60
CA LEU A 647 15.99 30.87 9.75
C LEU A 647 16.67 32.21 9.47
N ALA A 648 17.24 32.40 8.28
CA ALA A 648 17.85 33.66 7.88
C ALA A 648 16.83 34.80 7.78
N GLY A 649 15.57 34.49 7.44
CA GLY A 649 14.44 35.41 7.43
C GLY A 649 13.83 35.68 8.81
N GLY A 650 14.33 35.04 9.87
CA GLY A 650 13.82 35.18 11.24
C GLY A 650 12.59 34.31 11.54
N VAL A 651 12.28 33.34 10.69
CA VAL A 651 11.13 32.43 10.82
C VAL A 651 11.55 31.15 11.53
N SER A 652 10.71 30.67 12.47
CA SER A 652 10.94 29.41 13.16
C SER A 652 10.86 28.24 12.17
N SER A 653 11.90 27.40 12.14
CA SER A 653 11.94 26.23 11.28
C SER A 653 12.61 25.07 12.00
N VAL A 654 11.99 23.89 11.91
CA VAL A 654 12.55 22.61 12.36
C VAL A 654 12.77 21.75 11.13
N TYR A 655 14.01 21.34 10.89
CA TYR A 655 14.34 20.40 9.82
C TYR A 655 14.69 19.02 10.38
N VAL A 656 14.00 18.00 9.89
CA VAL A 656 14.27 16.59 10.19
C VAL A 656 14.70 15.89 8.91
N GLN A 657 15.99 15.59 8.83
CA GLN A 657 16.50 14.66 7.85
C GLN A 657 16.14 13.24 8.29
N VAL A 658 15.52 12.48 7.39
CA VAL A 658 15.17 11.07 7.61
C VAL A 658 16.25 10.23 6.95
N HIS A 659 17.18 9.73 7.75
CA HIS A 659 18.25 8.86 7.30
C HIS A 659 17.70 7.59 6.66
N ASN A 660 18.29 7.17 5.55
CA ASN A 660 17.81 6.06 4.70
C ASN A 660 16.42 6.28 4.11
N GLY A 661 15.81 7.47 4.26
CA GLY A 661 14.49 7.76 3.72
C GLY A 661 14.57 8.13 2.24
N GLY A 662 13.72 7.51 1.42
CA GLY A 662 13.47 7.90 0.03
C GLY A 662 12.28 8.87 -0.11
N HIS A 663 11.78 9.01 -1.34
CA HIS A 663 10.61 9.85 -1.64
C HIS A 663 9.33 9.23 -1.04
N GLY A 664 8.79 9.83 0.01
CA GLY A 664 7.74 9.21 0.83
C GLY A 664 8.25 8.49 2.08
N PHE A 665 9.51 8.69 2.44
CA PHE A 665 10.21 8.02 3.54
C PHE A 665 10.29 6.50 3.40
N ASN A 666 10.22 5.95 2.19
CA ASN A 666 10.50 4.53 1.97
C ASN A 666 11.96 4.23 2.34
N ALA A 667 12.23 3.13 3.05
CA ALA A 667 13.58 2.76 3.42
C ALA A 667 14.45 2.42 2.18
N ILE A 668 15.65 3.00 2.11
CA ILE A 668 16.66 2.76 1.08
C ILE A 668 17.99 2.46 1.78
N GLY A 669 18.52 1.25 1.59
CA GLY A 669 19.83 0.85 2.14
C GLY A 669 19.86 0.55 3.64
N GLY A 670 18.77 0.78 4.37
CA GLY A 670 18.63 0.50 5.79
C GLY A 670 17.28 0.97 6.36
N PRO A 671 16.97 0.67 7.64
CA PRO A 671 15.79 1.21 8.29
C PRO A 671 15.89 2.74 8.35
N ILE A 672 14.75 3.41 8.21
CA ILE A 672 14.72 4.87 8.31
C ILE A 672 14.91 5.34 9.76
N ASP A 673 15.60 6.46 9.93
CA ASP A 673 15.74 7.14 11.23
C ASP A 673 15.49 8.65 11.05
N PRO A 674 14.46 9.23 11.68
CA PRO A 674 13.52 8.59 12.60
C PRO A 674 12.56 7.57 11.95
N PRO A 675 12.09 6.55 12.71
CA PRO A 675 11.07 5.62 12.22
C PRO A 675 9.72 6.31 12.03
N TYR A 676 8.84 5.73 11.22
CA TYR A 676 7.51 6.30 10.89
C TYR A 676 6.69 6.70 12.12
N ALA A 677 6.71 5.92 13.19
CA ALA A 677 6.00 6.27 14.42
C ALA A 677 6.53 7.57 15.05
N THR A 678 7.84 7.79 15.00
CA THR A 678 8.47 9.04 15.46
C THR A 678 8.15 10.18 14.49
N ILE A 679 8.20 9.95 13.18
CA ILE A 679 7.78 10.94 12.18
C ILE A 679 6.35 11.40 12.45
N ALA A 680 5.42 10.46 12.64
CA ALA A 680 4.03 10.77 12.91
C ALA A 680 3.83 11.52 14.23
N LYS A 681 4.51 11.08 15.29
CA LYS A 681 4.48 11.78 16.57
C LYS A 681 5.03 13.20 16.47
N THR A 682 6.09 13.41 15.69
CA THR A 682 6.68 14.73 15.45
C THR A 682 5.70 15.65 14.71
N ILE A 683 5.08 15.17 13.63
CA ILE A 683 4.08 15.93 12.87
C ILE A 683 2.88 16.33 13.75
N LEU A 684 2.28 15.35 14.43
CA LEU A 684 1.11 15.60 15.29
C LEU A 684 1.46 16.50 16.48
N GLY A 685 2.66 16.31 17.07
CA GLY A 685 3.16 17.15 18.16
C GLY A 685 3.40 18.60 17.72
N PHE A 686 3.89 18.80 16.50
CA PHE A 686 4.10 20.13 15.94
C PHE A 686 2.79 20.86 15.71
N PHE A 687 1.75 20.20 15.20
CA PHE A 687 0.40 20.81 15.14
C PHE A 687 -0.12 21.15 16.53
N ASP A 688 0.04 20.25 17.51
CA ASP A 688 -0.39 20.50 18.88
C ASP A 688 0.33 21.69 19.52
N GLU A 689 1.61 21.92 19.21
CA GLU A 689 2.38 23.05 19.75
C GLU A 689 1.83 24.41 19.28
N TYR A 690 1.38 24.50 18.02
CA TYR A 690 1.02 25.78 17.40
C TYR A 690 -0.48 26.02 17.25
N LEU A 691 -1.33 25.00 17.41
CA LEU A 691 -2.78 25.10 17.20
C LEU A 691 -3.61 24.79 18.46
N ARG A 692 -3.00 24.59 19.62
CA ARG A 692 -3.72 24.29 20.88
C ARG A 692 -3.40 25.23 22.03
#